data_AF-A0A8T6M3N7-F1
#
_entry.id   AF-A0A8T6M3N7-F1
#
_cell.length_a   1.000
_cell.length_b   1.000
_cell.length_c   1.000
_cell.angle_alpha   90.00
_cell.angle_beta   90.00
_cell.angle_gamma   90.00
#
_symmetry.space_group_name_H-M   'P 1'
#
loop_
_entity.id
_entity.type
_entity.pdbx_description
1 polymer ?
#
loop_
_entity_poly.entity_id
_entity_poly.type
_entity_poly.pdbx_seq_one_letter_code
_entity_poly.pdbx_strand_id
1 'polypeptide(L)'
;MIKKLVLFFLITPLFLKLVPSSVLASDEAIANNGVLASDDYKKIILIINQVRGNECCDEGNENALVQQIDSIKRNNLKGNFALRYDVLSNPAYTKILKNLKGEQVDDGEQFELGAFLEITPKLAQDASVLYKGDSDNWYKAQNVYTVGYEFEDRKKIIDKYMENFLLVFGYYPKFSTAWIMDTNSVNYMNEKYGIYVHQITREQWGTDSYTMSGGPVHYPYFASKNWLFVNGGNPSNGQAEVGYDQNPEQNQKQTLVLRQTGSDPMFNYGDHTNSFTTQPNDYAIGNRGFDYFRNLKNELINQRQNNYGFLLLGLENSMAGKFQDEYSKQIESIKDDGEIVTMTVSQFNKFAENNIQAVVGLEGNDLVNNSDEKSFWVNAKNYRARFILKNKKLSLSDLRITNENLEDPYNNYIAQDLAFWVTPFIFNASQQYSLSEPTNLSFKENFLHGLRKKYLPEFQKVNFEAKSSRNDFSTFFDGLNIAENVKAIIGFSRTTGGDLVLSWIDEDDKTNEIIFNEDQISTNFVISHNDVILNESEFISVKKNWRGFDVIFANEKYEDQSIFLSIDCVLNNCELTFKQPSDDIFSELREDYYPYLFPEITDRIMDNIESVFYAHNRYAVVGKNPVRFVFIPKDDKGFATNYESNPEIIVTPETTEIDLHEKQANGTTFLDINSDVVGKYEVQFIVGDLINKKETVYFAPDCKNKLGYCMLHPIESIWYLSSMFYTKLRNF
;
A
#
# COMPACT_ATOMS: atom_id res chain seq x y z
N MET A 1 8.06 8.24 -93.52
CA MET A 1 7.68 8.33 -92.09
C MET A 1 8.97 8.68 -91.32
N ILE A 2 9.47 9.92 -91.22
CA ILE A 2 8.86 11.23 -90.85
C ILE A 2 8.40 11.18 -89.39
N LYS A 3 8.86 12.03 -88.44
CA LYS A 3 9.91 13.10 -88.37
C LYS A 3 10.16 13.33 -86.85
N LYS A 4 11.37 13.44 -86.29
CA LYS A 4 12.30 14.60 -86.23
C LYS A 4 11.64 16.00 -86.16
N LEU A 5 11.68 16.64 -85.00
CA LEU A 5 11.93 18.09 -84.69
C LEU A 5 11.78 18.22 -83.15
N VAL A 6 12.67 18.80 -82.33
CA VAL A 6 13.46 20.04 -82.40
C VAL A 6 12.59 21.30 -82.39
N LEU A 7 12.51 21.98 -81.23
CA LEU A 7 12.91 23.39 -81.13
C LEU A 7 13.24 23.82 -79.69
N PHE A 8 14.31 24.60 -79.56
CA PHE A 8 14.59 25.50 -78.43
C PHE A 8 13.71 26.76 -78.55
N PHE A 9 13.39 27.42 -77.43
CA PHE A 9 13.48 28.88 -77.15
C PHE A 9 12.74 29.12 -75.81
N LEU A 10 13.42 29.45 -74.71
CA LEU A 10 13.81 30.81 -74.27
C LEU A 10 12.63 31.79 -74.20
N ILE A 11 12.20 32.13 -72.96
CA ILE A 11 11.89 33.49 -72.45
C ILE A 11 11.45 33.39 -70.97
N THR A 12 12.28 33.96 -70.09
CA THR A 12 11.93 34.50 -68.76
C THR A 12 11.69 36.02 -68.90
N PRO A 13 11.21 36.77 -67.89
CA PRO A 13 10.28 36.45 -66.80
C PRO A 13 9.12 37.51 -66.70
N LEU A 14 8.12 37.33 -65.83
CA LEU A 14 7.71 38.37 -64.85
C LEU A 14 6.61 37.92 -63.86
N PHE A 15 6.66 38.52 -62.66
CA PHE A 15 5.59 38.64 -61.66
C PHE A 15 4.26 39.09 -62.30
N LEU A 16 3.06 38.67 -61.84
CA LEU A 16 2.45 39.12 -60.58
C LEU A 16 1.17 38.31 -60.23
N LYS A 17 0.88 38.19 -58.92
CA LYS A 17 -0.41 37.94 -58.22
C LYS A 17 -1.66 37.54 -59.04
N LEU A 18 -2.29 36.44 -58.63
CA LEU A 18 -3.75 36.29 -58.58
C LEU A 18 -4.14 35.36 -57.41
N VAL A 19 -5.15 35.77 -56.64
CA VAL A 19 -5.78 34.98 -55.56
C VAL A 19 -7.08 34.39 -56.12
N PRO A 20 -7.43 33.14 -55.76
CA PRO A 20 -8.72 32.95 -55.09
C PRO A 20 -8.68 31.95 -53.93
N SER A 21 -9.44 32.31 -52.88
CA SER A 21 -10.41 31.50 -52.11
C SER A 21 -10.50 29.98 -52.38
N SER A 22 -10.78 29.09 -51.42
CA SER A 22 -10.94 29.17 -49.95
C SER A 22 -11.43 27.81 -49.42
N VAL A 23 -11.26 27.53 -48.12
CA VAL A 23 -11.91 26.45 -47.33
C VAL A 23 -11.44 25.01 -47.60
N LEU A 24 -10.67 24.46 -46.65
CA LEU A 24 -10.80 23.13 -46.00
C LEU A 24 -9.42 22.64 -45.52
N ALA A 25 -9.00 23.09 -44.33
CA ALA A 25 -8.01 22.46 -43.46
C ALA A 25 -7.96 23.24 -42.13
N SER A 26 -8.72 22.78 -41.14
CA SER A 26 -8.51 23.10 -39.73
C SER A 26 -8.34 21.78 -38.98
N ASP A 27 -7.50 21.82 -37.94
CA ASP A 27 -7.17 20.74 -36.98
C ASP A 27 -5.77 20.13 -37.15
N GLU A 28 -4.73 20.98 -37.04
CA GLU A 28 -3.37 20.59 -36.59
C GLU A 28 -2.50 21.85 -36.34
N ALA A 29 -2.80 22.64 -35.30
CA ALA A 29 -2.06 23.88 -35.01
C ALA A 29 -2.08 24.38 -33.54
N ILE A 30 -2.22 23.50 -32.54
CA ILE A 30 -1.98 23.86 -31.12
C ILE A 30 -1.14 22.76 -30.44
N ALA A 31 0.14 22.69 -30.81
CA ALA A 31 1.14 21.86 -30.14
C ALA A 31 2.55 22.39 -30.43
N ASN A 32 2.91 23.56 -29.87
CA ASN A 32 4.28 24.06 -29.75
C ASN A 32 4.34 25.34 -28.90
N ASN A 33 4.01 25.23 -27.62
CA ASN A 33 4.57 26.15 -26.61
C ASN A 33 5.81 25.48 -26.03
N GLY A 34 6.90 26.25 -25.93
CA GLY A 34 8.25 25.71 -25.83
C GLY A 34 8.55 24.96 -24.54
N VAL A 35 8.43 23.64 -24.57
CA VAL A 35 9.29 22.78 -23.75
C VAL A 35 10.71 22.98 -24.26
N LEU A 36 11.62 23.48 -23.40
CA LEU A 36 13.04 23.31 -23.62
C LEU A 36 13.33 21.82 -23.51
N ALA A 37 13.33 21.12 -24.64
CA ALA A 37 13.76 19.74 -24.72
C ALA A 37 15.26 19.71 -24.41
N SER A 38 15.61 19.40 -23.16
CA SER A 38 16.96 19.02 -22.80
C SER A 38 17.29 17.69 -23.45
N ASP A 39 18.45 17.58 -24.11
CA ASP A 39 19.01 16.34 -24.67
C ASP A 39 19.40 15.28 -23.60
N ASP A 40 18.84 15.36 -22.38
CA ASP A 40 19.21 14.59 -21.19
C ASP A 40 18.03 13.84 -20.54
N TYR A 41 16.83 13.85 -21.17
CA TYR A 41 15.69 13.05 -20.68
C TYR A 41 15.97 11.55 -20.80
N LYS A 42 15.85 10.81 -19.69
CA LYS A 42 16.15 9.36 -19.65
C LYS A 42 14.89 8.54 -19.35
N LYS A 43 14.62 7.52 -20.17
CA LYS A 43 13.64 6.48 -19.88
C LYS A 43 14.36 5.38 -19.11
N ILE A 44 14.17 5.26 -17.80
CA ILE A 44 14.91 4.29 -16.96
C ILE A 44 14.02 3.10 -16.63
N ILE A 45 14.52 1.88 -16.92
CA ILE A 45 13.93 0.64 -16.40
C ILE A 45 14.96 -0.06 -15.51
N LEU A 46 14.61 -0.25 -14.24
CA LEU A 46 15.40 -1.00 -13.28
C LEU A 46 14.82 -2.41 -13.16
N ILE A 47 15.63 -3.44 -13.37
CA ILE A 47 15.18 -4.84 -13.33
C ILE A 47 15.73 -5.49 -12.06
N ILE A 48 14.87 -5.85 -11.10
CA ILE A 48 15.25 -6.55 -9.87
C ILE A 48 14.36 -7.79 -9.70
N ASN A 49 14.94 -8.97 -9.95
CA ASN A 49 14.27 -10.25 -9.74
C ASN A 49 14.58 -10.82 -8.36
N GLN A 50 13.61 -11.51 -7.78
CA GLN A 50 13.73 -12.13 -6.47
C GLN A 50 13.98 -13.62 -6.65
N VAL A 51 15.01 -14.14 -5.97
CA VAL A 51 15.45 -15.51 -6.10
C VAL A 51 15.20 -16.23 -4.78
N ARG A 52 14.26 -17.17 -4.78
CA ARG A 52 14.05 -18.18 -3.74
C ARG A 52 14.84 -19.45 -4.10
N GLY A 53 15.32 -20.15 -3.07
CA GLY A 53 15.94 -21.46 -3.20
C GLY A 53 14.93 -22.59 -3.07
N ASN A 54 15.36 -23.73 -2.53
CA ASN A 54 14.57 -24.96 -2.40
C ASN A 54 14.17 -25.24 -0.95
N GLU A 55 14.23 -24.25 -0.07
CA GLU A 55 13.53 -24.36 1.21
C GLU A 55 12.02 -24.23 0.98
N CYS A 56 11.21 -24.45 2.03
CA CYS A 56 9.76 -24.26 2.02
C CYS A 56 9.32 -22.90 1.43
N CYS A 57 8.02 -22.63 1.55
CA CYS A 57 7.57 -21.25 1.60
C CYS A 57 7.73 -20.60 0.20
N ASP A 58 7.02 -21.22 -0.77
CA ASP A 58 7.07 -21.02 -2.23
C ASP A 58 8.47 -21.27 -2.85
N GLU A 59 8.79 -22.54 -3.08
CA GLU A 59 10.05 -23.01 -3.67
C GLU A 59 10.38 -22.33 -5.01
N GLY A 60 11.60 -21.79 -5.11
CA GLY A 60 12.12 -21.23 -6.36
C GLY A 60 12.47 -22.30 -7.39
N ASN A 61 12.42 -21.91 -8.67
CA ASN A 61 12.78 -22.78 -9.79
C ASN A 61 14.13 -22.36 -10.40
N GLU A 62 15.07 -23.31 -10.53
CA GLU A 62 16.39 -23.08 -11.12
C GLU A 62 16.30 -22.74 -12.62
N ASN A 63 15.42 -23.41 -13.37
CA ASN A 63 15.23 -23.15 -14.79
C ASN A 63 14.59 -21.78 -15.02
N ALA A 64 13.71 -21.32 -14.13
CA ALA A 64 13.15 -19.97 -14.18
C ALA A 64 14.25 -18.91 -13.96
N LEU A 65 15.13 -19.11 -12.98
CA LEU A 65 16.30 -18.24 -12.77
C LEU A 65 17.19 -18.17 -14.02
N VAL A 66 17.48 -19.31 -14.65
CA VAL A 66 18.24 -19.36 -15.91
C VAL A 66 17.50 -18.65 -17.05
N GLN A 67 16.19 -18.87 -17.21
CA GLN A 67 15.35 -18.19 -18.21
C GLN A 67 15.37 -16.67 -18.05
N GLN A 68 15.25 -16.17 -16.80
CA GLN A 68 15.33 -14.74 -16.47
C GLN A 68 16.72 -14.17 -16.81
N ILE A 69 17.80 -14.81 -16.35
CA ILE A 69 19.19 -14.44 -16.67
C ILE A 69 19.40 -14.38 -18.19
N ASP A 70 19.01 -15.43 -18.90
CA ASP A 70 19.22 -15.53 -20.34
C ASP A 70 18.38 -14.53 -21.13
N SER A 71 17.17 -14.18 -20.67
CA SER A 71 16.38 -13.11 -21.29
C SER A 71 17.07 -11.75 -21.18
N ILE A 72 17.58 -11.41 -19.99
CA ILE A 72 18.32 -10.16 -19.75
C ILE A 72 19.64 -10.13 -20.55
N LYS A 73 20.38 -11.26 -20.58
CA LYS A 73 21.63 -11.41 -21.36
C LYS A 73 21.40 -11.28 -22.86
N ARG A 74 20.46 -12.05 -23.43
CA ARG A 74 20.08 -11.96 -24.86
C ARG A 74 19.62 -10.55 -25.24
N ASN A 75 19.06 -9.82 -24.27
CA ASN A 75 18.64 -8.44 -24.47
C ASN A 75 19.68 -7.36 -24.19
N ASN A 76 20.92 -7.72 -23.81
CA ASN A 76 21.99 -6.76 -23.51
C ASN A 76 21.54 -5.68 -22.51
N LEU A 77 20.65 -6.08 -21.59
CA LEU A 77 20.15 -5.22 -20.52
C LEU A 77 20.96 -5.47 -19.25
N LYS A 78 20.92 -4.53 -18.32
CA LYS A 78 21.41 -4.73 -16.95
C LYS A 78 20.29 -5.28 -16.07
N GLY A 79 20.64 -6.17 -15.15
CA GLY A 79 19.68 -6.84 -14.28
C GLY A 79 20.23 -7.07 -12.88
N ASN A 80 19.34 -7.19 -11.90
CA ASN A 80 19.70 -7.31 -10.50
C ASN A 80 18.95 -8.50 -9.90
N PHE A 81 19.59 -9.24 -8.99
CA PHE A 81 19.00 -10.41 -8.36
C PHE A 81 19.12 -10.32 -6.84
N ALA A 82 17.97 -10.20 -6.16
CA ALA A 82 17.88 -10.25 -4.71
C ALA A 82 17.75 -11.71 -4.27
N LEU A 83 18.62 -12.18 -3.37
CA LEU A 83 18.77 -13.61 -3.07
C LEU A 83 18.20 -13.96 -1.69
N ARG A 84 17.30 -14.93 -1.59
CA ARG A 84 16.83 -15.44 -0.29
C ARG A 84 17.92 -16.27 0.39
N TYR A 85 17.85 -16.41 1.71
CA TYR A 85 18.90 -17.09 2.48
C TYR A 85 19.19 -18.52 2.02
N ASP A 86 18.14 -19.28 1.68
CA ASP A 86 18.26 -20.66 1.20
C ASP A 86 19.07 -20.76 -0.11
N VAL A 87 19.00 -19.75 -0.98
CA VAL A 87 19.85 -19.61 -2.19
C VAL A 87 21.33 -19.61 -1.83
N LEU A 88 21.73 -18.92 -0.76
CA LEU A 88 23.14 -18.81 -0.32
C LEU A 88 23.69 -20.18 0.11
N SER A 89 22.84 -21.05 0.65
CA SER A 89 23.21 -22.40 1.07
C SER A 89 23.18 -23.44 -0.07
N ASN A 90 22.57 -23.13 -1.23
CA ASN A 90 22.35 -24.08 -2.31
C ASN A 90 23.50 -24.07 -3.36
N PRO A 91 24.25 -25.18 -3.54
CA PRO A 91 25.35 -25.24 -4.50
C PRO A 91 24.96 -25.03 -5.97
N ALA A 92 23.73 -25.39 -6.37
CA ALA A 92 23.29 -25.24 -7.75
C ALA A 92 23.08 -23.77 -8.12
N TYR A 93 22.35 -23.05 -7.27
CA TYR A 93 22.10 -21.61 -7.42
C TYR A 93 23.37 -20.79 -7.27
N THR A 94 24.16 -21.03 -6.21
CA THR A 94 25.42 -20.29 -6.01
C THR A 94 26.40 -20.50 -7.16
N LYS A 95 26.42 -21.67 -7.81
CA LYS A 95 27.21 -21.90 -9.03
C LYS A 95 26.72 -21.04 -10.20
N ILE A 96 25.42 -20.98 -10.46
CA ILE A 96 24.83 -20.12 -11.50
C ILE A 96 25.19 -18.65 -11.24
N LEU A 97 24.97 -18.18 -10.01
CA LEU A 97 25.15 -16.78 -9.61
C LEU A 97 26.62 -16.36 -9.54
N LYS A 98 27.54 -17.26 -9.16
CA LYS A 98 29.00 -17.01 -9.25
C LYS A 98 29.46 -16.87 -10.70
N ASN A 99 28.89 -17.65 -11.62
CA ASN A 99 29.18 -17.53 -13.06
C ASN A 99 28.62 -16.24 -13.71
N LEU A 100 27.89 -15.40 -12.97
CA LEU A 100 27.55 -14.04 -13.41
C LEU A 100 28.66 -13.02 -13.12
N LYS A 101 29.67 -13.37 -12.30
CA LYS A 101 30.69 -12.43 -11.82
C LYS A 101 31.99 -12.58 -12.62
N GLY A 102 32.28 -11.60 -13.46
CA GLY A 102 33.67 -11.23 -13.73
C GLY A 102 34.32 -10.72 -12.43
N GLU A 103 35.61 -10.98 -12.26
CA GLU A 103 36.33 -10.68 -11.02
C GLU A 103 36.73 -9.19 -10.92
N GLN A 104 35.78 -8.30 -10.59
CA GLN A 104 35.98 -7.24 -9.57
C GLN A 104 34.73 -6.37 -9.37
N VAL A 105 34.57 -5.87 -8.14
CA VAL A 105 33.43 -5.06 -7.69
C VAL A 105 33.79 -3.58 -7.75
N ASP A 106 33.58 -2.95 -8.91
CA ASP A 106 33.18 -1.55 -9.00
C ASP A 106 32.56 -1.23 -10.39
N ASP A 107 31.42 -0.52 -10.38
CA ASP A 107 30.72 0.06 -11.54
C ASP A 107 30.29 -0.82 -12.74
N GLY A 108 30.06 -2.11 -12.51
CA GLY A 108 28.89 -2.83 -13.02
C GLY A 108 28.92 -3.31 -14.48
N GLU A 109 29.39 -4.55 -14.67
CA GLU A 109 29.51 -5.22 -15.97
C GLU A 109 28.15 -5.54 -16.62
N GLN A 110 27.23 -6.20 -15.90
CA GLN A 110 25.85 -6.42 -16.37
C GLN A 110 24.88 -6.76 -15.23
N PHE A 111 25.35 -7.51 -14.23
CA PHE A 111 24.52 -8.03 -13.14
C PHE A 111 25.00 -7.58 -11.76
N GLU A 112 24.06 -7.32 -10.86
CA GLU A 112 24.32 -7.06 -9.43
C GLU A 112 23.51 -8.02 -8.55
N LEU A 113 24.12 -8.48 -7.43
CA LEU A 113 23.46 -9.37 -6.48
C LEU A 113 23.20 -8.62 -5.16
N GLY A 114 21.96 -8.71 -4.67
CA GLY A 114 21.50 -8.09 -3.43
C GLY A 114 20.87 -9.10 -2.46
N ALA A 115 20.44 -8.61 -1.30
CA ALA A 115 19.76 -9.43 -0.30
C ALA A 115 18.24 -9.49 -0.53
N PHE A 116 17.61 -10.66 -0.41
CA PHE A 116 16.15 -10.79 -0.25
C PHE A 116 15.88 -11.33 1.15
N LEU A 117 15.36 -10.47 2.03
CA LEU A 117 15.15 -10.77 3.44
C LEU A 117 13.75 -11.30 3.71
N GLU A 118 13.47 -12.45 3.11
CA GLU A 118 12.46 -13.37 3.60
C GLU A 118 13.07 -14.30 4.63
N ILE A 119 12.51 -14.31 5.84
CA ILE A 119 12.95 -15.15 6.95
C ILE A 119 12.45 -16.57 6.69
N THR A 120 13.39 -17.48 6.44
CA THR A 120 13.12 -18.91 6.31
C THR A 120 13.39 -19.64 7.63
N PRO A 121 12.82 -20.84 7.85
CA PRO A 121 13.12 -21.67 9.01
C PRO A 121 14.63 -21.87 9.24
N LYS A 122 15.41 -22.05 8.17
CA LYS A 122 16.86 -22.23 8.22
C LYS A 122 17.60 -20.94 8.61
N LEU A 123 17.16 -19.78 8.12
CA LEU A 123 17.73 -18.49 8.55
C LEU A 123 17.50 -18.26 10.04
N ALA A 124 16.27 -18.45 10.51
CA ALA A 124 15.94 -18.32 11.93
C ALA A 124 16.76 -19.31 12.79
N GLN A 125 16.82 -20.58 12.39
CA GLN A 125 17.64 -21.60 13.05
C GLN A 125 19.12 -21.21 13.14
N ASP A 126 19.73 -20.80 12.03
CA ASP A 126 21.15 -20.42 12.00
C ASP A 126 21.43 -19.13 12.78
N ALA A 127 20.46 -18.21 12.83
CA ALA A 127 20.50 -17.00 13.65
C ALA A 127 20.25 -17.27 15.15
N SER A 128 19.90 -18.51 15.53
CA SER A 128 19.45 -18.89 16.88
C SER A 128 18.22 -18.10 17.35
N VAL A 129 17.27 -17.93 16.44
CA VAL A 129 15.96 -17.29 16.65
C VAL A 129 14.84 -18.31 16.41
N LEU A 130 13.75 -18.20 17.17
CA LEU A 130 12.57 -19.06 16.97
C LEU A 130 11.83 -18.64 15.68
N TYR A 131 11.72 -19.55 14.72
CA TYR A 131 10.84 -19.33 13.56
C TYR A 131 9.38 -19.40 14.00
N LYS A 132 8.58 -18.42 13.57
CA LYS A 132 7.16 -18.29 13.98
C LYS A 132 6.17 -18.99 13.04
N GLY A 133 6.59 -19.36 11.83
CA GLY A 133 5.69 -19.90 10.79
C GLY A 133 5.76 -21.41 10.57
N ASP A 134 4.87 -21.88 9.69
CA ASP A 134 4.77 -23.24 9.15
C ASP A 134 4.45 -23.23 7.64
N SER A 135 4.16 -24.39 7.05
CA SER A 135 3.86 -24.51 5.61
C SER A 135 2.64 -23.73 5.14
N ASP A 136 1.71 -23.43 6.04
CA ASP A 136 0.38 -22.91 5.73
C ASP A 136 0.28 -21.42 6.03
N ASN A 137 1.15 -20.88 6.88
CA ASN A 137 1.16 -19.47 7.30
C ASN A 137 2.52 -18.76 7.13
N TRP A 138 3.54 -19.38 6.52
CA TRP A 138 4.87 -18.77 6.31
C TRP A 138 4.83 -17.36 5.74
N TYR A 139 3.89 -17.09 4.81
CA TYR A 139 3.80 -15.84 4.07
C TYR A 139 3.35 -14.66 4.94
N LYS A 140 2.89 -14.92 6.17
CA LYS A 140 2.45 -13.87 7.08
C LYS A 140 3.62 -12.98 7.49
N ALA A 141 3.39 -11.67 7.56
CA ALA A 141 4.42 -10.67 7.82
C ALA A 141 5.16 -10.91 9.14
N GLN A 142 4.47 -11.39 10.18
CA GLN A 142 5.09 -11.80 11.44
C GLN A 142 6.10 -12.96 11.33
N ASN A 143 5.96 -13.80 10.30
CA ASN A 143 6.74 -15.02 10.11
C ASN A 143 7.92 -14.76 9.17
N VAL A 144 7.67 -14.09 8.04
CA VAL A 144 8.65 -13.88 6.97
C VAL A 144 9.42 -12.54 7.06
N TYR A 145 8.96 -11.54 7.83
CA TYR A 145 9.62 -10.23 7.92
C TYR A 145 9.96 -9.80 9.34
N THR A 146 10.96 -8.92 9.46
CA THR A 146 11.54 -8.47 10.75
C THR A 146 10.54 -7.73 11.64
N VAL A 147 9.49 -7.12 11.07
CA VAL A 147 8.37 -6.53 11.82
C VAL A 147 7.72 -7.50 12.82
N GLY A 148 7.81 -8.81 12.57
CA GLY A 148 7.33 -9.88 13.43
C GLY A 148 8.26 -10.30 14.57
N TYR A 149 9.47 -9.77 14.67
CA TYR A 149 10.50 -10.27 15.58
C TYR A 149 10.92 -9.20 16.61
N GLU A 150 11.45 -9.66 17.73
CA GLU A 150 12.09 -8.81 18.75
C GLU A 150 13.32 -8.11 18.18
N PHE A 151 13.61 -6.87 18.60
CA PHE A 151 14.67 -6.05 17.99
C PHE A 151 16.06 -6.72 17.98
N GLU A 152 16.42 -7.43 19.05
CA GLU A 152 17.69 -8.19 19.11
C GLU A 152 17.69 -9.43 18.20
N ASP A 153 16.52 -10.04 17.96
CA ASP A 153 16.38 -11.15 17.02
C ASP A 153 16.43 -10.68 15.56
N ARG A 154 15.86 -9.49 15.25
CA ARG A 154 16.02 -8.82 13.95
C ARG A 154 17.51 -8.67 13.59
N LYS A 155 18.32 -8.17 14.53
CA LYS A 155 19.78 -8.03 14.36
C LYS A 155 20.49 -9.36 14.11
N LYS A 156 20.18 -10.42 14.88
CA LYS A 156 20.77 -11.76 14.69
C LYS A 156 20.47 -12.34 13.31
N ILE A 157 19.22 -12.20 12.86
CA ILE A 157 18.76 -12.63 11.54
C ILE A 157 19.55 -11.91 10.44
N ILE A 158 19.66 -10.58 10.51
CA ILE A 158 20.41 -9.78 9.55
C ILE A 158 21.90 -10.15 9.57
N ASP A 159 22.51 -10.24 10.76
CA ASP A 159 23.92 -10.59 10.92
C ASP A 159 24.24 -11.97 10.32
N LYS A 160 23.42 -12.97 10.60
CA LYS A 160 23.61 -14.32 10.04
C LYS A 160 23.41 -14.35 8.53
N TYR A 161 22.43 -13.61 8.00
CA TYR A 161 22.25 -13.47 6.56
C TYR A 161 23.52 -12.88 5.91
N MET A 162 24.03 -11.76 6.45
CA MET A 162 25.17 -11.05 5.88
C MET A 162 26.49 -11.83 6.01
N GLU A 163 26.68 -12.56 7.11
CA GLU A 163 27.78 -13.52 7.27
C GLU A 163 27.79 -14.56 6.13
N ASN A 164 26.65 -15.20 5.87
CA ASN A 164 26.56 -16.20 4.79
C ASN A 164 26.76 -15.58 3.40
N PHE A 165 26.21 -14.39 3.15
CA PHE A 165 26.42 -13.70 1.87
C PHE A 165 27.91 -13.40 1.65
N LEU A 166 28.61 -12.90 2.67
CA LEU A 166 30.07 -12.67 2.66
C LEU A 166 30.85 -13.98 2.43
N LEU A 167 30.50 -15.06 3.11
CA LEU A 167 31.14 -16.38 2.95
C LEU A 167 30.97 -16.93 1.52
N VAL A 168 29.80 -16.75 0.91
CA VAL A 168 29.52 -17.24 -0.44
C VAL A 168 30.21 -16.38 -1.50
N PHE A 169 30.18 -15.05 -1.36
CA PHE A 169 30.50 -14.12 -2.45
C PHE A 169 31.73 -13.22 -2.24
N GLY A 170 32.31 -13.18 -1.03
CA GLY A 170 33.50 -12.40 -0.71
C GLY A 170 33.26 -10.90 -0.45
N TYR A 171 32.00 -10.44 -0.47
CA TYR A 171 31.62 -9.05 -0.20
C TYR A 171 30.18 -8.95 0.34
N TYR A 172 29.81 -7.83 0.98
CA TYR A 172 28.42 -7.56 1.41
C TYR A 172 27.59 -6.92 0.29
N PRO A 173 26.30 -7.29 0.14
CA PRO A 173 25.43 -6.72 -0.90
C PRO A 173 25.28 -5.20 -0.74
N LYS A 174 24.91 -4.49 -1.81
CA LYS A 174 24.71 -3.03 -1.78
C LYS A 174 23.25 -2.60 -1.78
N PHE A 175 22.36 -3.52 -2.11
CA PHE A 175 20.92 -3.34 -2.01
C PHE A 175 20.26 -4.54 -1.36
N SER A 176 19.04 -4.32 -0.86
CA SER A 176 18.19 -5.33 -0.25
C SER A 176 16.73 -5.19 -0.70
N THR A 177 15.96 -6.26 -0.53
CA THR A 177 14.53 -6.34 -0.83
C THR A 177 13.82 -7.06 0.31
N ALA A 178 12.65 -6.56 0.71
CA ALA A 178 11.66 -7.24 1.55
C ALA A 178 10.31 -6.53 1.34
N TRP A 179 9.17 -7.23 1.34
CA TRP A 179 7.91 -6.56 0.98
C TRP A 179 7.47 -5.52 2.02
N ILE A 180 7.69 -5.81 3.30
CA ILE A 180 7.64 -4.85 4.41
C ILE A 180 8.78 -5.16 5.39
N MET A 181 9.45 -4.15 5.93
CA MET A 181 10.62 -4.32 6.81
C MET A 181 10.78 -3.08 7.69
N ASP A 182 10.91 -3.25 9.00
CA ASP A 182 11.00 -2.12 9.93
C ASP A 182 12.23 -1.24 9.68
N THR A 183 12.05 0.06 9.89
CA THR A 183 13.03 1.10 9.56
C THR A 183 14.32 0.92 10.36
N ASN A 184 14.24 0.54 11.64
CA ASN A 184 15.41 0.25 12.46
C ASN A 184 16.28 -0.88 11.88
N SER A 185 15.67 -1.94 11.36
CA SER A 185 16.39 -3.03 10.67
C SER A 185 17.05 -2.57 9.36
N VAL A 186 16.42 -1.67 8.61
CA VAL A 186 17.00 -1.10 7.38
C VAL A 186 18.14 -0.12 7.68
N ASN A 187 18.00 0.72 8.71
CA ASN A 187 19.07 1.60 9.21
C ASN A 187 20.28 0.76 9.67
N TYR A 188 20.05 -0.29 10.45
CA TYR A 188 21.10 -1.20 10.90
C TYR A 188 21.86 -1.86 9.73
N MET A 189 21.16 -2.25 8.66
CA MET A 189 21.79 -2.73 7.42
C MET A 189 22.62 -1.67 6.70
N ASN A 190 22.13 -0.44 6.63
CA ASN A 190 22.83 0.69 6.03
C ASN A 190 24.13 0.98 6.80
N GLU A 191 24.02 1.19 8.12
CA GLU A 191 25.12 1.55 9.01
C GLU A 191 26.19 0.47 9.11
N LYS A 192 25.80 -0.80 9.32
CA LYS A 192 26.75 -1.89 9.60
C LYS A 192 27.31 -2.56 8.35
N TYR A 193 26.52 -2.65 7.28
CA TYR A 193 26.87 -3.42 6.08
C TYR A 193 27.00 -2.58 4.81
N GLY A 194 26.64 -1.29 4.85
CA GLY A 194 26.73 -0.38 3.71
C GLY A 194 25.69 -0.69 2.61
N ILE A 195 24.49 -1.08 3.03
CA ILE A 195 23.33 -1.33 2.15
C ILE A 195 22.53 -0.03 2.03
N TYR A 196 22.70 0.68 0.91
CA TYR A 196 22.15 2.03 0.72
C TYR A 196 20.88 2.07 -0.13
N VAL A 197 20.43 0.94 -0.70
CA VAL A 197 19.13 0.83 -1.38
C VAL A 197 18.29 -0.28 -0.75
N HIS A 198 17.00 -0.02 -0.51
CA HIS A 198 16.04 -1.01 -0.08
C HIS A 198 14.77 -0.99 -0.95
N GLN A 199 14.33 -2.15 -1.42
CA GLN A 199 13.12 -2.32 -2.21
C GLN A 199 11.99 -2.87 -1.33
N ILE A 200 10.92 -2.10 -1.22
CA ILE A 200 9.64 -2.49 -0.59
C ILE A 200 8.59 -2.84 -1.65
N THR A 201 7.44 -3.42 -1.24
CA THR A 201 6.29 -3.52 -2.17
C THR A 201 5.78 -2.12 -2.58
N ARG A 202 4.78 -2.06 -3.46
CA ARG A 202 4.00 -0.86 -3.84
C ARG A 202 2.95 -0.49 -2.79
N GLU A 203 1.90 0.23 -3.17
CA GLU A 203 0.69 0.31 -2.35
C GLU A 203 -0.20 -0.92 -2.56
N GLN A 204 -0.57 -1.55 -1.45
CA GLN A 204 -1.47 -2.69 -1.39
C GLN A 204 -2.18 -2.71 -0.03
N TRP A 205 -3.35 -3.35 0.02
CA TRP A 205 -4.16 -3.43 1.23
C TRP A 205 -4.49 -4.89 1.56
N GLY A 206 -4.17 -5.33 2.78
CA GLY A 206 -4.52 -6.66 3.32
C GLY A 206 -3.98 -7.85 2.51
N THR A 207 -2.89 -7.66 1.77
CA THR A 207 -2.38 -8.64 0.81
C THR A 207 -1.09 -9.25 1.32
N ASP A 208 -0.98 -10.58 1.24
CA ASP A 208 0.07 -11.37 1.89
C ASP A 208 0.24 -11.00 3.38
N SER A 209 -0.88 -10.67 4.04
CA SER A 209 -1.00 -10.16 5.42
C SER A 209 -0.45 -8.76 5.72
N TYR A 210 0.02 -7.99 4.75
CA TYR A 210 0.50 -6.63 5.00
C TYR A 210 -0.15 -5.56 4.11
N THR A 211 -0.04 -4.32 4.59
CA THR A 211 -0.71 -3.14 4.07
C THR A 211 0.25 -1.97 4.05
N MET A 212 0.30 -1.26 2.91
CA MET A 212 1.08 -0.04 2.73
C MET A 212 0.20 1.01 2.05
N SER A 213 -0.15 2.07 2.78
CA SER A 213 -1.00 3.17 2.29
C SER A 213 -0.48 4.53 2.71
N GLY A 214 -0.10 5.35 1.73
CA GLY A 214 0.17 6.78 1.88
C GLY A 214 1.64 7.23 1.73
N GLY A 215 2.59 6.33 1.49
CA GLY A 215 3.97 6.70 1.12
C GLY A 215 4.12 7.12 -0.36
N PRO A 216 5.31 7.54 -0.83
CA PRO A 216 5.48 8.03 -2.21
C PRO A 216 5.14 7.00 -3.32
N VAL A 217 4.62 7.51 -4.45
CA VAL A 217 4.19 6.70 -5.62
C VAL A 217 4.66 7.28 -6.96
N HIS A 218 5.07 6.49 -7.95
CA HIS A 218 5.77 5.19 -7.87
C HIS A 218 7.30 5.38 -7.82
N TYR A 219 7.76 6.62 -7.92
CA TYR A 219 9.17 6.97 -8.05
C TYR A 219 10.00 6.64 -6.81
N PRO A 220 11.30 6.35 -6.98
CA PRO A 220 12.25 6.23 -5.88
C PRO A 220 12.37 7.53 -5.07
N TYR A 221 12.67 7.39 -3.80
CA TYR A 221 12.87 8.49 -2.86
C TYR A 221 13.93 8.12 -1.82
N PHE A 222 14.66 9.11 -1.31
CA PHE A 222 15.48 8.91 -0.11
C PHE A 222 14.56 8.98 1.10
N ALA A 223 14.58 7.97 1.96
CA ALA A 223 13.64 7.87 3.07
C ALA A 223 14.09 8.64 4.32
N SER A 224 13.13 8.99 5.18
CA SER A 224 13.41 9.38 6.56
C SER A 224 14.09 8.22 7.31
N LYS A 225 15.01 8.56 8.21
CA LYS A 225 15.60 7.59 9.15
C LYS A 225 14.60 7.11 10.20
N ASN A 226 13.56 7.87 10.49
CA ASN A 226 12.56 7.51 11.50
C ASN A 226 11.46 6.61 10.93
N TRP A 227 11.14 6.75 9.63
CA TRP A 227 10.24 5.85 8.91
C TRP A 227 10.58 5.73 7.43
N LEU A 228 10.91 4.50 7.00
CA LEU A 228 11.25 4.14 5.63
C LEU A 228 10.17 4.49 4.60
N PHE A 229 8.91 4.58 5.04
CA PHE A 229 7.76 4.86 4.19
C PHE A 229 7.54 6.35 3.89
N VAL A 230 8.33 7.22 4.52
CA VAL A 230 8.24 8.68 4.42
C VAL A 230 9.43 9.23 3.66
N ASN A 231 9.20 10.24 2.82
CA ASN A 231 10.25 10.93 2.07
C ASN A 231 11.10 11.79 3.02
N GLY A 232 12.42 11.54 3.07
CA GLY A 232 13.40 12.32 3.84
C GLY A 232 14.01 13.48 3.06
N GLY A 233 13.65 13.67 1.80
CA GLY A 233 14.27 14.64 0.89
C GLY A 233 15.59 14.13 0.31
N ASN A 234 16.05 14.72 -0.81
CA ASN A 234 17.31 14.32 -1.43
C ASN A 234 18.51 14.96 -0.67
N PRO A 235 19.49 14.16 -0.18
CA PRO A 235 20.60 14.70 0.60
C PRO A 235 21.47 15.70 -0.18
N SER A 236 21.57 15.57 -1.50
CA SER A 236 22.37 16.50 -2.33
C SER A 236 21.77 17.89 -2.48
N ASN A 237 20.48 18.07 -2.15
CA ASN A 237 19.77 19.35 -2.33
C ASN A 237 19.90 20.30 -1.12
N GLY A 238 20.70 19.95 -0.11
CA GLY A 238 21.14 20.89 0.92
C GLY A 238 20.22 21.08 2.13
N GLN A 239 19.31 20.13 2.40
CA GLN A 239 18.48 20.13 3.63
C GLN A 239 18.56 18.87 4.49
N ALA A 240 19.09 17.75 4.01
CA ALA A 240 19.57 16.73 4.95
C ALA A 240 20.76 17.33 5.71
N GLU A 241 20.98 16.94 6.97
CA GLU A 241 22.26 17.19 7.63
C GLU A 241 23.34 16.35 6.94
N VAL A 242 23.91 16.92 5.89
CA VAL A 242 24.99 16.32 5.13
C VAL A 242 26.26 16.40 5.96
N GLY A 243 26.42 15.38 6.82
CA GLY A 243 27.73 14.88 7.18
C GLY A 243 28.50 14.50 5.91
N TYR A 244 29.23 15.47 5.37
CA TYR A 244 30.42 15.26 4.52
C TYR A 244 31.66 15.81 5.25
N ASP A 245 31.68 15.72 6.58
CA ASP A 245 32.94 15.88 7.32
C ASP A 245 33.80 14.62 7.10
N GLN A 246 35.13 14.74 7.18
CA GLN A 246 36.05 13.68 6.76
C GLN A 246 36.21 12.54 7.78
N ASN A 247 35.16 12.25 8.54
CA ASN A 247 35.13 11.26 9.60
C ASN A 247 34.09 10.16 9.28
N PRO A 248 34.51 8.96 8.80
CA PRO A 248 33.58 7.94 8.28
C PRO A 248 32.55 7.39 9.27
N GLU A 249 32.75 7.61 10.58
CA GLU A 249 31.90 7.04 11.65
C GLU A 249 30.63 7.86 11.96
N GLN A 250 30.43 9.04 11.34
CA GLN A 250 29.24 9.88 11.59
C GLN A 250 28.40 10.22 10.35
N ASN A 251 28.86 9.89 9.14
CA ASN A 251 28.17 10.22 7.89
C ASN A 251 27.19 9.11 7.46
N GLN A 252 26.13 8.89 8.26
CA GLN A 252 25.06 7.94 7.92
C GLN A 252 24.24 8.42 6.71
N LYS A 253 24.36 7.74 5.57
CA LYS A 253 23.60 8.03 4.35
C LYS A 253 22.13 7.61 4.48
N GLN A 254 21.19 8.45 4.04
CA GLN A 254 19.78 8.06 3.87
C GLN A 254 19.67 6.87 2.90
N THR A 255 18.76 5.93 3.18
CA THR A 255 18.48 4.79 2.30
C THR A 255 17.59 5.23 1.14
N LEU A 256 17.99 4.89 -0.09
CA LEU A 256 17.15 5.03 -1.27
C LEU A 256 16.10 3.91 -1.30
N VAL A 257 14.83 4.27 -1.37
CA VAL A 257 13.71 3.33 -1.42
C VAL A 257 13.21 3.13 -2.84
N LEU A 258 12.95 1.87 -3.19
CA LEU A 258 12.37 1.44 -4.47
C LEU A 258 11.02 0.73 -4.22
N ARG A 259 10.07 0.86 -5.16
CA ARG A 259 8.71 0.28 -5.06
C ARG A 259 8.51 -0.83 -6.10
N GLN A 260 8.02 -2.00 -5.68
CA GLN A 260 7.77 -3.20 -6.50
C GLN A 260 6.28 -3.36 -6.88
N THR A 261 5.87 -3.46 -8.15
CA THR A 261 6.54 -3.06 -9.41
C THR A 261 5.96 -1.71 -9.86
N GLY A 262 5.98 -1.37 -11.15
CA GLY A 262 5.20 -0.24 -11.67
C GLY A 262 3.71 -0.36 -11.35
N SER A 263 3.17 0.63 -10.64
CA SER A 263 1.74 0.77 -10.33
C SER A 263 1.02 1.58 -11.41
N ASP A 264 -0.22 1.19 -11.71
CA ASP A 264 -1.17 2.00 -12.48
C ASP A 264 -1.56 3.26 -11.68
N PRO A 265 -1.24 4.48 -12.14
CA PRO A 265 -1.48 5.70 -11.34
C PRO A 265 -2.98 6.00 -11.17
N MET A 266 -3.81 5.54 -12.12
CA MET A 266 -5.25 5.75 -12.07
C MET A 266 -5.92 4.76 -11.13
N PHE A 267 -5.54 3.47 -11.18
CA PHE A 267 -6.31 2.39 -10.56
C PHE A 267 -5.65 1.67 -9.37
N ASN A 268 -4.35 1.74 -9.13
CA ASN A 268 -3.74 1.05 -7.96
C ASN A 268 -4.17 1.69 -6.62
N TYR A 269 -4.55 2.96 -6.61
CA TYR A 269 -5.01 3.67 -5.40
C TYR A 269 -6.39 3.17 -4.94
N GLY A 270 -6.41 2.50 -3.77
CA GLY A 270 -7.60 1.84 -3.23
C GLY A 270 -7.89 0.47 -3.83
N ASP A 271 -6.97 -0.09 -4.62
CA ASP A 271 -7.16 -1.43 -5.16
C ASP A 271 -7.00 -2.52 -4.09
N HIS A 272 -8.04 -3.34 -3.93
CA HIS A 272 -8.03 -4.53 -3.08
C HIS A 272 -7.83 -5.83 -3.88
N THR A 273 -7.68 -5.76 -5.21
CA THR A 273 -7.43 -6.91 -6.10
C THR A 273 -5.94 -7.11 -6.40
N ASN A 274 -5.12 -6.08 -6.18
CA ASN A 274 -3.70 -5.97 -6.52
C ASN A 274 -3.38 -6.13 -8.01
N SER A 275 -4.35 -5.91 -8.89
CA SER A 275 -4.29 -6.31 -10.31
C SER A 275 -3.86 -5.21 -11.28
N PHE A 276 -3.65 -3.98 -10.81
CA PHE A 276 -3.31 -2.83 -11.65
C PHE A 276 -1.82 -2.47 -11.54
N THR A 277 -0.98 -3.37 -12.07
CA THR A 277 0.49 -3.32 -11.91
C THR A 277 1.18 -3.87 -13.16
N THR A 278 2.50 -3.71 -13.27
CA THR A 278 3.32 -4.31 -14.33
C THR A 278 3.71 -5.78 -14.09
N GLN A 279 3.40 -6.38 -12.94
CA GLN A 279 3.84 -7.74 -12.60
C GLN A 279 2.95 -8.80 -13.28
N PRO A 280 3.51 -9.80 -14.01
CA PRO A 280 2.74 -10.78 -14.80
C PRO A 280 1.61 -11.53 -14.09
N ASN A 281 1.79 -11.89 -12.81
CA ASN A 281 0.75 -12.54 -12.01
C ASN A 281 -0.41 -11.62 -11.66
N ASP A 282 -0.10 -10.38 -11.32
CA ASP A 282 -1.04 -9.39 -10.81
C ASP A 282 -2.06 -8.99 -11.88
N TYR A 283 -1.59 -8.51 -13.03
CA TYR A 283 -2.50 -8.08 -14.08
C TYR A 283 -3.27 -9.23 -14.73
N ALA A 284 -2.77 -10.46 -14.62
CA ALA A 284 -3.51 -11.66 -15.00
C ALA A 284 -4.72 -11.94 -14.10
N ILE A 285 -4.71 -11.55 -12.81
CA ILE A 285 -5.89 -11.60 -11.93
C ILE A 285 -7.02 -10.73 -12.51
N GLY A 286 -6.68 -9.57 -13.05
CA GLY A 286 -7.60 -8.66 -13.73
C GLY A 286 -8.01 -9.07 -15.14
N ASN A 287 -7.65 -10.29 -15.60
CA ASN A 287 -7.79 -10.76 -16.99
C ASN A 287 -7.11 -9.85 -18.04
N ARG A 288 -6.06 -9.13 -17.64
CA ARG A 288 -5.24 -8.29 -18.53
C ARG A 288 -4.08 -9.11 -19.09
N GLY A 289 -3.43 -8.60 -20.13
CA GLY A 289 -2.31 -9.25 -20.80
C GLY A 289 -1.26 -8.26 -21.27
N PHE A 290 -0.34 -8.74 -22.11
CA PHE A 290 0.83 -8.01 -22.56
C PHE A 290 0.58 -6.59 -23.11
N ASP A 291 -0.56 -6.33 -23.75
CA ASP A 291 -0.88 -4.98 -24.26
C ASP A 291 -1.17 -3.97 -23.13
N TYR A 292 -1.78 -4.40 -22.02
CA TYR A 292 -1.93 -3.56 -20.82
C TYR A 292 -0.56 -3.23 -20.22
N PHE A 293 0.31 -4.25 -20.08
CA PHE A 293 1.71 -4.03 -19.67
C PHE A 293 2.42 -3.02 -20.59
N ARG A 294 2.29 -3.15 -21.91
CA ARG A 294 2.95 -2.24 -22.87
C ARG A 294 2.47 -0.80 -22.69
N ASN A 295 1.16 -0.60 -22.51
CA ASN A 295 0.58 0.72 -22.30
C ASN A 295 1.02 1.33 -20.97
N LEU A 296 0.96 0.56 -19.87
CA LEU A 296 1.39 1.02 -18.54
C LEU A 296 2.91 1.29 -18.48
N LYS A 297 3.74 0.42 -19.08
CA LYS A 297 5.18 0.67 -19.27
C LYS A 297 5.40 2.02 -19.94
N ASN A 298 4.73 2.24 -21.08
CA ASN A 298 4.90 3.45 -21.87
C ASN A 298 4.42 4.71 -21.12
N GLU A 299 3.37 4.60 -20.30
CA GLU A 299 2.92 5.70 -19.45
C GLU A 299 3.96 6.06 -18.38
N LEU A 300 4.46 5.08 -17.63
CA LEU A 300 5.38 5.30 -16.51
C LEU A 300 6.78 5.81 -16.95
N ILE A 301 7.25 5.43 -18.14
CA ILE A 301 8.57 5.87 -18.67
C ILE A 301 8.52 7.15 -19.52
N ASN A 302 7.35 7.78 -19.75
CA ASN A 302 7.22 9.00 -20.56
C ASN A 302 6.72 10.22 -19.75
N GLN A 303 7.31 10.42 -18.58
CA GLN A 303 6.95 11.42 -17.57
C GLN A 303 7.95 12.60 -17.60
N ARG A 304 7.90 13.41 -18.66
CA ARG A 304 8.92 14.42 -18.99
C ARG A 304 9.15 15.49 -17.92
N GLN A 305 8.12 15.82 -17.13
CA GLN A 305 8.18 16.79 -16.04
C GLN A 305 9.26 16.46 -15.00
N ASN A 306 9.66 15.20 -14.85
CA ASN A 306 10.64 14.79 -13.84
C ASN A 306 12.10 14.79 -14.34
N ASN A 307 12.35 15.22 -15.59
CA ASN A 307 13.61 15.02 -16.34
C ASN A 307 13.99 13.54 -16.59
N TYR A 308 13.27 12.57 -16.02
CA TYR A 308 13.41 11.15 -16.34
C TYR A 308 12.07 10.42 -16.11
N GLY A 309 11.84 9.37 -16.89
CA GLY A 309 10.80 8.38 -16.63
C GLY A 309 11.40 7.19 -15.89
N PHE A 310 10.60 6.51 -15.06
CA PHE A 310 11.07 5.39 -14.26
C PHE A 310 10.10 4.22 -14.30
N LEU A 311 10.62 3.00 -14.24
CA LEU A 311 9.85 1.79 -13.99
C LEU A 311 10.76 0.75 -13.33
N LEU A 312 10.24 0.05 -12.32
CA LEU A 312 10.87 -1.13 -11.75
C LEU A 312 10.12 -2.38 -12.19
N LEU A 313 10.84 -3.33 -12.80
CA LEU A 313 10.34 -4.65 -13.18
C LEU A 313 11.03 -5.74 -12.37
N GLY A 314 10.28 -6.79 -12.06
CA GLY A 314 10.78 -7.95 -11.34
C GLY A 314 9.78 -9.11 -11.41
N LEU A 315 10.30 -10.33 -11.30
CA LEU A 315 9.48 -11.53 -11.07
C LEU A 315 10.27 -12.52 -10.21
N GLU A 316 9.58 -13.13 -9.25
CA GLU A 316 10.12 -14.19 -8.40
C GLU A 316 10.37 -15.45 -9.25
N ASN A 317 11.50 -16.13 -9.05
CA ASN A 317 11.80 -17.37 -9.78
C ASN A 317 10.95 -18.58 -9.33
N SER A 318 10.14 -18.46 -8.27
CA SER A 318 9.12 -19.45 -7.89
C SER A 318 7.87 -19.37 -8.76
N MET A 319 7.62 -18.24 -9.43
CA MET A 319 6.39 -18.04 -10.20
C MET A 319 6.26 -19.02 -11.37
N ALA A 320 5.04 -19.55 -11.54
CA ALA A 320 4.71 -20.57 -12.52
C ALA A 320 5.14 -20.18 -13.96
N GLY A 321 5.56 -21.18 -14.76
CA GLY A 321 6.21 -20.96 -16.06
C GLY A 321 5.48 -19.99 -17.03
N LYS A 322 4.15 -19.99 -17.06
CA LYS A 322 3.36 -19.03 -17.86
C LYS A 322 3.68 -17.56 -17.56
N PHE A 323 4.07 -17.25 -16.32
CA PHE A 323 4.47 -15.91 -15.88
C PHE A 323 5.94 -15.62 -16.22
N GLN A 324 6.82 -16.63 -16.19
CA GLN A 324 8.20 -16.51 -16.67
C GLN A 324 8.26 -16.25 -18.19
N ASP A 325 7.36 -16.89 -18.96
CA ASP A 325 7.19 -16.66 -20.40
C ASP A 325 6.66 -15.25 -20.68
N GLU A 326 5.68 -14.78 -19.90
CA GLU A 326 5.16 -13.42 -20.00
C GLU A 326 6.22 -12.36 -19.63
N TYR A 327 6.93 -12.55 -18.52
CA TYR A 327 8.10 -11.74 -18.13
C TYR A 327 9.18 -11.73 -19.21
N SER A 328 9.43 -12.85 -19.88
CA SER A 328 10.39 -12.92 -20.99
C SER A 328 10.00 -11.95 -22.13
N LYS A 329 8.71 -11.85 -22.47
CA LYS A 329 8.20 -10.84 -23.44
C LYS A 329 8.35 -9.41 -22.93
N GLN A 330 8.13 -9.17 -21.64
CA GLN A 330 8.32 -7.85 -21.02
C GLN A 330 9.76 -7.37 -21.26
N ILE A 331 10.73 -8.21 -20.90
CA ILE A 331 12.17 -7.97 -21.07
C ILE A 331 12.57 -7.81 -22.55
N GLU A 332 12.03 -8.62 -23.45
CA GLU A 332 12.29 -8.50 -24.88
C GLU A 332 11.80 -7.15 -25.45
N SER A 333 10.62 -6.67 -25.01
CA SER A 333 10.06 -5.39 -25.47
C SER A 333 10.77 -4.12 -25.01
N ILE A 334 11.75 -4.22 -24.11
CA ILE A 334 12.54 -3.06 -23.64
C ILE A 334 13.44 -2.52 -24.77
N LYS A 335 13.83 -3.37 -25.73
CA LYS A 335 14.65 -2.96 -26.88
C LYS A 335 13.87 -2.13 -27.90
N ASP A 336 12.59 -2.41 -28.07
CA ASP A 336 11.81 -1.92 -29.21
C ASP A 336 11.51 -0.41 -29.12
N ASP A 337 11.59 0.17 -27.91
CA ASP A 337 11.11 1.53 -27.65
C ASP A 337 12.15 2.64 -27.89
N GLY A 338 13.43 2.30 -28.09
CA GLY A 338 14.54 3.22 -28.34
C GLY A 338 14.79 4.27 -27.24
N GLU A 339 16.02 4.35 -26.70
CA GLU A 339 16.42 5.25 -25.59
C GLU A 339 16.06 4.78 -24.17
N ILE A 340 15.66 3.51 -23.96
CA ILE A 340 15.57 2.96 -22.59
C ILE A 340 16.95 2.62 -22.04
N VAL A 341 17.26 3.17 -20.87
CA VAL A 341 18.46 2.89 -20.09
C VAL A 341 18.11 1.87 -19.00
N THR A 342 18.82 0.74 -18.97
CA THR A 342 18.81 -0.18 -17.83
C THR A 342 20.07 0.01 -16.99
N MET A 343 19.96 -0.18 -15.68
CA MET A 343 21.04 0.07 -14.71
C MET A 343 21.17 -1.10 -13.73
N THR A 344 22.37 -1.25 -13.16
CA THR A 344 22.51 -1.96 -11.87
C THR A 344 22.00 -1.06 -10.74
N VAL A 345 21.62 -1.61 -9.58
CA VAL A 345 21.10 -0.80 -8.45
C VAL A 345 22.15 0.21 -7.97
N SER A 346 23.43 -0.18 -7.91
CA SER A 346 24.55 0.71 -7.57
C SER A 346 24.69 1.88 -8.55
N GLN A 347 24.51 1.65 -9.86
CA GLN A 347 24.51 2.71 -10.87
C GLN A 347 23.26 3.60 -10.76
N PHE A 348 22.10 3.01 -10.45
CA PHE A 348 20.88 3.77 -10.22
C PHE A 348 20.97 4.67 -8.98
N ASN A 349 21.62 4.22 -7.89
CA ASN A 349 21.84 5.06 -6.71
C ASN A 349 22.68 6.31 -7.04
N LYS A 350 23.78 6.15 -7.78
CA LYS A 350 24.63 7.27 -8.24
C LYS A 350 23.87 8.25 -9.14
N PHE A 351 22.94 7.74 -9.96
CA PHE A 351 22.00 8.59 -10.71
C PHE A 351 21.04 9.32 -9.76
N ALA A 352 20.38 8.61 -8.86
CA ALA A 352 19.39 9.11 -7.92
C ALA A 352 19.92 10.27 -7.04
N GLU A 353 21.14 10.13 -6.51
CA GLU A 353 21.83 11.15 -5.70
C GLU A 353 21.84 12.54 -6.37
N ASN A 354 21.84 12.62 -7.71
CA ASN A 354 21.94 13.88 -8.45
C ASN A 354 20.68 14.23 -9.29
N ASN A 355 19.70 13.33 -9.41
CA ASN A 355 18.58 13.48 -10.35
C ASN A 355 17.19 13.35 -9.70
N ILE A 356 17.07 12.86 -8.47
CA ILE A 356 15.78 12.91 -7.75
C ILE A 356 15.50 14.36 -7.35
N GLN A 357 14.47 14.92 -7.98
CA GLN A 357 13.93 16.23 -7.67
C GLN A 357 13.15 16.18 -6.34
N ALA A 358 13.11 17.29 -5.60
CA ALA A 358 12.46 17.32 -4.30
C ALA A 358 10.92 17.26 -4.38
N VAL A 359 10.35 17.64 -5.53
CA VAL A 359 8.94 17.46 -5.88
C VAL A 359 8.85 16.70 -7.20
N VAL A 360 8.17 15.55 -7.21
CA VAL A 360 8.03 14.63 -8.34
C VAL A 360 6.55 14.50 -8.71
N GLY A 361 6.24 14.67 -10.01
CA GLY A 361 4.88 14.53 -10.54
C GLY A 361 4.69 13.21 -11.30
N LEU A 362 3.50 12.61 -11.26
CA LEU A 362 3.18 11.41 -12.05
C LEU A 362 1.77 11.51 -12.64
N GLU A 363 1.65 11.46 -13.96
CA GLU A 363 0.38 11.38 -14.67
C GLU A 363 0.02 9.92 -14.99
N GLY A 364 -1.27 9.58 -14.89
CA GLY A 364 -1.80 8.35 -15.45
C GLY A 364 -3.17 8.52 -16.09
N ASN A 365 -3.42 7.81 -17.18
CA ASN A 365 -4.68 7.81 -17.93
C ASN A 365 -5.51 6.57 -17.57
N ASP A 366 -6.79 6.54 -17.96
CA ASP A 366 -7.62 5.35 -17.83
C ASP A 366 -7.25 4.27 -18.89
N LEU A 367 -6.26 3.44 -18.56
CA LEU A 367 -5.79 2.34 -19.41
C LEU A 367 -6.75 1.13 -19.48
N VAL A 368 -7.90 1.16 -18.80
CA VAL A 368 -8.82 0.02 -18.68
C VAL A 368 -10.13 0.26 -19.43
N ASN A 369 -10.75 1.42 -19.27
CA ASN A 369 -11.94 1.81 -20.02
C ASN A 369 -11.61 2.67 -21.24
N ASN A 370 -10.37 3.16 -21.37
CA ASN A 370 -9.92 4.11 -22.42
C ASN A 370 -10.78 5.37 -22.45
N SER A 371 -11.05 5.94 -21.28
CA SER A 371 -11.78 7.20 -21.11
C SER A 371 -10.83 8.41 -21.07
N ASP A 372 -11.40 9.62 -21.11
CA ASP A 372 -10.64 10.86 -20.90
C ASP A 372 -10.32 11.12 -19.41
N GLU A 373 -10.60 10.17 -18.50
CA GLU A 373 -10.26 10.29 -17.09
C GLU A 373 -8.75 10.18 -16.85
N LYS A 374 -8.25 10.97 -15.90
CA LYS A 374 -6.82 11.07 -15.59
C LYS A 374 -6.56 11.20 -14.09
N SER A 375 -5.37 10.83 -13.68
CA SER A 375 -4.83 11.03 -12.33
C SER A 375 -3.50 11.80 -12.39
N PHE A 376 -3.27 12.64 -11.38
CA PHE A 376 -2.09 13.48 -11.25
C PHE A 376 -1.58 13.38 -9.81
N TRP A 377 -0.46 12.70 -9.62
CA TRP A 377 0.19 12.55 -8.33
C TRP A 377 1.30 13.56 -8.15
N VAL A 378 1.49 14.00 -6.91
CA VAL A 378 2.63 14.81 -6.49
C VAL A 378 3.20 14.18 -5.21
N ASN A 379 4.50 13.91 -5.21
CA ASN A 379 5.25 13.58 -3.99
C ASN A 379 6.26 14.71 -3.76
N ALA A 380 6.18 15.35 -2.59
CA ALA A 380 7.16 16.30 -2.08
C ALA A 380 7.91 15.68 -0.87
N LYS A 381 8.82 16.42 -0.24
CA LYS A 381 9.39 16.04 1.07
C LYS A 381 8.29 16.00 2.14
N ASN A 382 7.52 17.08 2.26
CA ASN A 382 6.61 17.28 3.40
C ASN A 382 5.13 16.99 3.11
N TYR A 383 4.79 16.50 1.92
CA TYR A 383 3.44 16.00 1.61
C TYR A 383 3.39 15.08 0.38
N ARG A 384 2.28 14.36 0.25
CA ARG A 384 1.81 13.72 -0.99
C ARG A 384 0.41 14.24 -1.33
N ALA A 385 0.13 14.43 -2.61
CA ALA A 385 -1.19 14.82 -3.10
C ALA A 385 -1.58 14.01 -4.36
N ARG A 386 -2.89 13.85 -4.58
CA ARG A 386 -3.46 13.24 -5.79
C ARG A 386 -4.66 14.01 -6.30
N PHE A 387 -4.58 14.51 -7.52
CA PHE A 387 -5.74 15.03 -8.24
C PHE A 387 -6.29 13.98 -9.20
N ILE A 388 -7.60 13.98 -9.40
CA ILE A 388 -8.28 13.12 -10.37
C ILE A 388 -9.21 13.97 -11.24
N LEU A 389 -9.15 13.76 -12.55
CA LEU A 389 -10.10 14.29 -13.51
C LEU A 389 -11.12 13.20 -13.84
N LYS A 390 -12.39 13.45 -13.50
CA LYS A 390 -13.53 12.63 -13.94
C LYS A 390 -14.66 13.51 -14.41
N ASN A 391 -15.33 13.16 -15.52
CA ASN A 391 -16.50 13.90 -16.01
C ASN A 391 -16.32 15.44 -16.05
N LYS A 392 -15.17 15.92 -16.57
CA LYS A 392 -14.75 17.34 -16.56
C LYS A 392 -14.58 18.01 -15.17
N LYS A 393 -14.52 17.23 -14.09
CA LYS A 393 -14.32 17.71 -12.72
C LYS A 393 -12.93 17.30 -12.22
N LEU A 394 -12.12 18.27 -11.79
CA LEU A 394 -10.81 18.05 -11.17
C LEU A 394 -10.97 18.07 -9.64
N SER A 395 -10.63 16.98 -8.96
CA SER A 395 -10.79 16.86 -7.49
C SER A 395 -9.50 16.38 -6.83
N LEU A 396 -9.15 16.97 -5.67
CA LEU A 396 -8.08 16.52 -4.78
C LEU A 396 -8.57 15.32 -3.96
N SER A 397 -8.08 14.14 -4.34
CA SER A 397 -8.54 12.80 -3.96
C SER A 397 -7.62 12.07 -2.95
N ASP A 398 -6.41 12.56 -2.73
CA ASP A 398 -5.51 12.18 -1.62
C ASP A 398 -4.71 13.43 -1.23
N LEU A 399 -4.53 13.67 0.06
CA LEU A 399 -3.60 14.66 0.60
C LEU A 399 -3.10 14.17 1.96
N ARG A 400 -1.78 14.02 2.07
CA ARG A 400 -1.10 13.53 3.26
C ARG A 400 0.03 14.47 3.59
N ILE A 401 0.06 14.98 4.80
CA ILE A 401 1.14 15.83 5.31
C ILE A 401 2.11 14.89 6.02
N THR A 402 3.37 14.93 5.60
CA THR A 402 4.44 14.06 6.10
C THR A 402 5.60 14.91 6.57
N ASN A 403 6.43 14.37 7.47
CA ASN A 403 7.72 14.97 7.81
C ASN A 403 8.66 13.87 8.32
N GLU A 404 9.93 14.22 8.51
CA GLU A 404 10.94 13.28 8.96
C GLU A 404 10.76 12.80 10.40
N ASN A 405 9.93 13.47 11.22
CA ASN A 405 9.65 13.12 12.63
C ASN A 405 8.54 12.07 12.77
N LEU A 406 7.88 11.66 11.67
CA LEU A 406 6.98 10.51 11.68
C LEU A 406 7.80 9.22 11.86
N GLU A 407 7.59 8.51 12.97
CA GLU A 407 8.28 7.25 13.30
C GLU A 407 7.59 6.02 12.71
N ASP A 408 8.33 4.96 12.39
CA ASP A 408 7.80 3.63 12.05
C ASP A 408 7.06 3.01 13.25
N PRO A 409 5.82 2.50 13.11
CA PRO A 409 5.15 1.85 14.23
C PRO A 409 5.94 0.63 14.75
N TYR A 410 6.65 -0.10 13.88
CA TYR A 410 7.40 -1.30 14.28
C TYR A 410 8.71 -1.00 15.03
N ASN A 411 8.97 0.26 15.36
CA ASN A 411 9.94 0.64 16.40
C ASN A 411 9.44 0.23 17.80
N ASN A 412 8.13 0.33 18.05
CA ASN A 412 7.50 0.10 19.36
C ASN A 412 6.55 -1.11 19.38
N TYR A 413 6.01 -1.52 18.23
CA TYR A 413 5.13 -2.70 18.10
C TYR A 413 5.83 -3.87 17.40
N ILE A 414 5.30 -5.07 17.62
CA ILE A 414 5.66 -6.29 16.91
C ILE A 414 4.41 -6.77 16.18
N ALA A 415 4.52 -6.97 14.86
CA ALA A 415 3.45 -7.49 14.03
C ALA A 415 2.96 -8.85 14.57
N GLN A 416 1.65 -8.98 14.72
CA GLN A 416 0.99 -10.24 14.99
C GLN A 416 0.43 -10.74 13.66
N ASP A 417 -0.88 -10.90 13.49
CA ASP A 417 -1.41 -11.56 12.29
C ASP A 417 -1.23 -10.76 10.99
N LEU A 418 -1.14 -9.43 11.08
CA LEU A 418 -1.02 -8.52 9.95
C LEU A 418 0.15 -7.55 10.15
N ALA A 419 0.46 -6.76 9.13
CA ALA A 419 1.34 -5.60 9.28
C ALA A 419 0.83 -4.37 8.51
N PHE A 420 1.02 -3.19 9.08
CA PHE A 420 0.42 -1.94 8.60
C PHE A 420 1.40 -0.78 8.65
N TRP A 421 1.65 -0.20 7.47
CA TRP A 421 2.14 1.16 7.35
C TRP A 421 1.06 2.04 6.70
N VAL A 422 0.43 2.89 7.51
CA VAL A 422 -0.56 3.88 7.07
C VAL A 422 -0.09 5.27 7.52
N THR A 423 0.26 6.13 6.57
CA THR A 423 0.63 7.54 6.87
C THR A 423 -0.63 8.38 7.10
N PRO A 424 -0.57 9.44 7.94
CA PRO A 424 -1.74 10.27 8.24
C PRO A 424 -2.23 11.00 6.99
N PHE A 425 -3.53 11.28 6.93
CA PHE A 425 -4.17 11.86 5.76
C PHE A 425 -5.18 12.94 6.14
N ILE A 426 -5.17 14.04 5.39
CA ILE A 426 -6.22 15.07 5.39
C ILE A 426 -7.35 14.64 4.44
N PHE A 427 -6.97 14.15 3.24
CA PHE A 427 -7.89 13.58 2.27
C PHE A 427 -7.42 12.20 1.85
N ASN A 428 -8.36 11.26 1.75
CA ASN A 428 -8.10 9.88 1.32
C ASN A 428 -9.37 9.29 0.70
N ALA A 429 -9.66 9.66 -0.56
CA ALA A 429 -10.84 9.19 -1.29
C ALA A 429 -10.80 7.68 -1.61
N SER A 430 -9.64 7.01 -1.49
CA SER A 430 -9.58 5.54 -1.59
C SER A 430 -10.26 4.84 -0.43
N GLN A 431 -10.36 5.50 0.73
CA GLN A 431 -10.89 4.94 1.96
C GLN A 431 -12.02 5.80 2.49
N GLN A 432 -13.23 5.41 2.14
CA GLN A 432 -14.42 6.11 2.57
C GLN A 432 -14.81 5.58 3.99
N TYR A 433 -14.96 6.44 5.02
CA TYR A 433 -15.44 6.18 6.42
C TYR A 433 -16.67 7.04 6.93
N SER A 434 -17.82 6.43 7.16
CA SER A 434 -19.12 6.97 7.62
C SER A 434 -19.61 6.19 8.83
N LEU A 435 -19.93 6.93 9.87
CA LEU A 435 -20.86 6.47 10.89
C LEU A 435 -22.28 6.48 10.30
N SER A 436 -22.76 5.33 9.83
CA SER A 436 -24.19 5.16 9.62
C SER A 436 -24.86 4.88 10.96
N GLU A 437 -25.80 5.73 11.38
CA GLU A 437 -26.78 5.32 12.40
C GLU A 437 -27.47 4.03 11.93
N PRO A 438 -27.85 3.12 12.84
CA PRO A 438 -28.43 1.84 12.49
C PRO A 438 -29.76 2.02 11.74
N THR A 439 -29.69 1.96 10.42
CA THR A 439 -30.89 1.89 9.58
C THR A 439 -31.73 0.68 9.97
N ASN A 440 -33.05 0.84 9.96
CA ASN A 440 -34.02 -0.19 10.37
C ASN A 440 -34.05 -1.38 9.39
N LEU A 441 -32.99 -2.20 9.41
CA LEU A 441 -32.91 -3.48 8.73
C LEU A 441 -33.88 -4.49 9.38
N SER A 442 -34.50 -5.33 8.56
CA SER A 442 -35.43 -6.32 9.08
C SER A 442 -34.72 -7.36 9.95
N PHE A 443 -35.43 -7.96 10.90
CA PHE A 443 -34.90 -9.00 11.79
C PHE A 443 -34.18 -10.15 11.05
N LYS A 444 -34.60 -10.43 9.81
CA LYS A 444 -34.04 -11.49 8.97
C LYS A 444 -32.72 -11.09 8.31
N GLU A 445 -32.55 -9.80 7.99
CA GLU A 445 -31.29 -9.24 7.50
C GLU A 445 -30.28 -9.15 8.64
N ASN A 446 -30.66 -8.65 9.82
CA ASN A 446 -29.78 -8.57 11.00
C ASN A 446 -29.14 -9.93 11.36
N PHE A 447 -29.86 -11.05 11.19
CA PHE A 447 -29.32 -12.39 11.47
C PHE A 447 -28.23 -12.83 10.47
N LEU A 448 -28.40 -12.56 9.17
CA LEU A 448 -27.40 -12.89 8.14
C LEU A 448 -26.26 -11.87 8.10
N HIS A 449 -26.55 -10.59 8.33
CA HIS A 449 -25.57 -9.49 8.34
C HIS A 449 -24.63 -9.58 9.54
N GLY A 450 -25.12 -10.05 10.70
CA GLY A 450 -24.33 -10.26 11.91
C GLY A 450 -23.31 -11.40 11.83
N LEU A 451 -23.42 -12.30 10.83
CA LEU A 451 -22.45 -13.40 10.62
C LEU A 451 -21.26 -13.01 9.73
N ARG A 452 -21.36 -11.92 8.94
CA ARG A 452 -20.26 -11.42 8.08
C ARG A 452 -19.43 -10.30 8.70
N LYS A 453 -19.96 -9.56 9.68
CA LYS A 453 -19.40 -8.27 10.17
C LYS A 453 -18.19 -8.33 11.12
N LYS A 454 -17.55 -9.49 11.36
CA LYS A 454 -16.93 -9.76 12.69
C LYS A 454 -15.42 -9.99 12.80
N TYR A 455 -14.62 -9.75 11.75
CA TYR A 455 -13.17 -10.09 11.78
C TYR A 455 -12.20 -8.97 11.41
N LEU A 456 -12.68 -7.82 10.95
CA LEU A 456 -11.93 -6.58 10.74
C LEU A 456 -12.83 -5.40 11.14
N PRO A 457 -12.29 -4.23 11.49
CA PRO A 457 -13.07 -3.00 11.56
C PRO A 457 -13.79 -2.78 10.22
N GLU A 458 -15.10 -2.56 10.24
CA GLU A 458 -15.83 -2.17 9.03
C GLU A 458 -15.52 -0.70 8.71
N PHE A 459 -14.47 -0.49 7.93
CA PHE A 459 -14.17 0.81 7.32
C PHE A 459 -15.25 1.16 6.27
N GLN A 460 -16.38 1.76 6.69
CA GLN A 460 -17.56 1.96 5.84
C GLN A 460 -17.88 3.41 5.48
N LYS A 461 -17.67 3.80 4.21
CA LYS A 461 -18.15 4.90 3.31
C LYS A 461 -18.42 6.36 3.77
N VAL A 462 -17.42 7.27 3.93
CA VAL A 462 -17.64 8.71 4.23
C VAL A 462 -18.58 9.30 3.18
N ASN A 463 -19.43 10.18 3.68
CA ASN A 463 -20.12 11.13 2.83
C ASN A 463 -19.58 12.51 3.16
N PHE A 464 -18.55 12.95 2.43
CA PHE A 464 -18.24 14.37 2.30
C PHE A 464 -19.13 14.89 1.14
N GLU A 465 -20.30 15.46 1.47
CA GLU A 465 -21.24 15.96 0.47
C GLU A 465 -20.87 17.35 -0.04
N ALA A 466 -20.18 17.42 -1.19
CA ALA A 466 -20.18 18.64 -2.00
C ALA A 466 -21.57 18.79 -2.66
N LYS A 467 -22.44 19.62 -2.08
CA LYS A 467 -23.77 19.94 -2.62
C LYS A 467 -23.68 20.79 -3.89
N SER A 468 -23.46 20.13 -5.02
CA SER A 468 -23.97 20.61 -6.30
C SER A 468 -25.50 20.70 -6.23
N SER A 469 -26.07 21.84 -6.65
CA SER A 469 -27.50 22.10 -6.51
C SER A 469 -28.34 21.38 -7.58
N ARG A 470 -28.52 20.06 -7.46
CA ARG A 470 -29.63 19.26 -8.04
C ARG A 470 -29.66 17.86 -7.42
N ASN A 471 -30.87 17.33 -7.24
CA ASN A 471 -31.11 16.04 -6.59
C ASN A 471 -30.54 14.85 -7.39
N ASP A 472 -29.37 14.36 -7.03
CA ASP A 472 -28.88 13.05 -7.47
C ASP A 472 -28.12 12.35 -6.33
N PHE A 473 -28.65 11.22 -5.85
CA PHE A 473 -28.18 10.48 -4.67
C PHE A 473 -27.11 9.44 -5.00
N SER A 474 -26.27 9.71 -6.00
CA SER A 474 -25.29 8.77 -6.58
C SER A 474 -23.82 9.16 -6.36
N THR A 475 -23.54 10.24 -5.64
CA THR A 475 -22.18 10.76 -5.42
C THR A 475 -21.35 9.89 -4.47
N PHE A 476 -20.47 9.08 -5.06
CA PHE A 476 -19.25 8.65 -4.39
C PHE A 476 -18.35 9.87 -4.19
N PHE A 477 -17.64 9.95 -3.07
CA PHE A 477 -16.73 11.06 -2.83
C PHE A 477 -15.40 10.80 -3.55
N ASP A 478 -15.21 11.46 -4.70
CA ASP A 478 -13.94 11.44 -5.46
C ASP A 478 -12.88 12.41 -4.88
N GLY A 479 -13.20 13.20 -3.85
CA GLY A 479 -12.29 14.17 -3.23
C GLY A 479 -12.82 15.60 -3.15
N LEU A 480 -12.00 16.51 -2.61
CA LEU A 480 -12.26 17.95 -2.56
C LEU A 480 -12.32 18.50 -4.00
N ASN A 481 -13.43 19.12 -4.38
CA ASN A 481 -13.60 19.70 -5.72
C ASN A 481 -12.68 20.92 -5.90
N ILE A 482 -11.83 20.91 -6.93
CA ILE A 482 -10.91 22.00 -7.25
C ILE A 482 -11.41 22.82 -8.45
N ALA A 483 -11.95 22.14 -9.46
CA ALA A 483 -12.54 22.79 -10.63
C ALA A 483 -13.65 21.94 -11.27
N GLU A 484 -14.71 22.61 -11.72
CA GLU A 484 -15.74 22.02 -12.58
C GLU A 484 -15.61 22.55 -14.01
N ASN A 485 -16.13 21.81 -14.98
CA ASN A 485 -16.12 22.17 -16.40
C ASN A 485 -14.68 22.42 -16.94
N VAL A 486 -13.75 21.53 -16.59
CA VAL A 486 -12.44 21.48 -17.24
C VAL A 486 -12.63 21.19 -18.73
N LYS A 487 -12.19 22.13 -19.57
CA LYS A 487 -12.30 22.04 -21.03
C LYS A 487 -11.20 21.17 -21.63
N ALA A 488 -9.96 21.35 -21.16
CA ALA A 488 -8.80 20.55 -21.55
C ALA A 488 -7.71 20.57 -20.47
N ILE A 489 -7.04 19.44 -20.25
CA ILE A 489 -5.82 19.36 -19.43
C ILE A 489 -4.61 19.73 -20.30
N ILE A 490 -3.69 20.53 -19.76
CA ILE A 490 -2.36 20.76 -20.35
C ILE A 490 -1.37 19.73 -19.78
N GLY A 491 -1.48 19.41 -18.49
CA GLY A 491 -0.67 18.40 -17.79
C GLY A 491 0.35 19.02 -16.84
N PHE A 492 1.33 18.23 -16.42
CA PHE A 492 2.45 18.69 -15.62
C PHE A 492 3.52 19.38 -16.48
N SER A 493 4.09 20.45 -15.94
CA SER A 493 5.26 21.14 -16.47
C SER A 493 6.15 21.62 -15.32
N ARG A 494 7.25 22.32 -15.63
CA ARG A 494 8.06 23.01 -14.62
C ARG A 494 8.23 24.49 -14.90
N THR A 495 8.25 25.30 -13.84
CA THR A 495 8.63 26.72 -13.93
C THR A 495 10.11 26.86 -14.26
N THR A 496 10.54 28.08 -14.64
CA THR A 496 11.97 28.42 -14.76
C THR A 496 12.72 28.29 -13.42
N GLY A 497 12.01 28.35 -12.29
CA GLY A 497 12.57 28.09 -10.95
C GLY A 497 12.70 26.60 -10.61
N GLY A 498 12.09 25.71 -11.40
CA GLY A 498 12.09 24.27 -11.19
C GLY A 498 10.89 23.72 -10.44
N ASP A 499 9.96 24.56 -9.97
CA ASP A 499 8.71 24.10 -9.32
C ASP A 499 7.86 23.27 -10.29
N LEU A 500 7.16 22.26 -9.77
CA LEU A 500 6.22 21.47 -10.56
C LEU A 500 4.90 22.24 -10.69
N VAL A 501 4.28 22.22 -11.88
CA VAL A 501 3.01 22.93 -12.14
C VAL A 501 2.03 22.01 -12.85
N LEU A 502 0.81 21.88 -12.35
CA LEU A 502 -0.33 21.26 -13.05
C LEU A 502 -1.21 22.35 -13.67
N SER A 503 -1.38 22.33 -14.99
CA SER A 503 -2.14 23.37 -15.72
C SER A 503 -3.31 22.78 -16.52
N TRP A 504 -4.40 23.55 -16.63
CA TRP A 504 -5.57 23.23 -17.47
C TRP A 504 -6.26 24.48 -18.01
N ILE A 505 -7.20 24.28 -18.92
CA ILE A 505 -8.04 25.31 -19.54
C ILE A 505 -9.50 25.06 -19.11
N ASP A 506 -10.20 26.12 -18.71
CA ASP A 506 -11.65 26.10 -18.41
C ASP A 506 -12.53 26.46 -19.63
N GLU A 507 -13.85 26.41 -19.50
CA GLU A 507 -14.77 26.75 -20.60
C GLU A 507 -14.68 28.21 -21.08
N ASP A 508 -14.15 29.13 -20.25
CA ASP A 508 -13.92 30.54 -20.57
C ASP A 508 -12.55 30.79 -21.25
N ASP A 509 -11.84 29.73 -21.64
CA ASP A 509 -10.50 29.75 -22.25
C ASP A 509 -9.40 30.36 -21.35
N LYS A 510 -9.63 30.42 -20.02
CA LYS A 510 -8.61 30.83 -19.05
C LYS A 510 -7.74 29.62 -18.67
N THR A 511 -6.42 29.84 -18.64
CA THR A 511 -5.47 28.88 -18.04
C THR A 511 -5.48 29.00 -16.52
N ASN A 512 -5.67 27.88 -15.84
CA ASN A 512 -5.60 27.75 -14.39
C ASN A 512 -4.47 26.80 -14.00
N GLU A 513 -3.79 27.09 -12.90
CA GLU A 513 -2.54 26.45 -12.53
C GLU A 513 -2.45 26.20 -11.02
N ILE A 514 -1.90 25.05 -10.65
CA ILE A 514 -1.49 24.70 -9.29
C ILE A 514 0.03 24.47 -9.31
N ILE A 515 0.75 25.18 -8.44
CA ILE A 515 2.21 25.16 -8.32
C ILE A 515 2.57 24.41 -7.03
N PHE A 516 3.52 23.48 -7.13
CA PHE A 516 3.94 22.58 -6.06
C PHE A 516 5.42 22.80 -5.73
N ASN A 517 5.72 23.17 -4.49
CA ASN A 517 7.09 23.13 -3.93
C ASN A 517 7.16 22.13 -2.75
N GLU A 518 8.25 22.10 -1.97
CA GLU A 518 8.43 21.12 -0.90
C GLU A 518 7.48 21.31 0.31
N ASP A 519 7.06 22.55 0.58
CA ASP A 519 6.44 22.99 1.84
C ASP A 519 5.04 23.60 1.69
N GLN A 520 4.62 23.90 0.46
CA GLN A 520 3.36 24.56 0.15
C GLN A 520 2.82 24.16 -1.23
N ILE A 521 1.53 24.39 -1.41
CA ILE A 521 0.86 24.35 -2.72
C ILE A 521 0.25 25.74 -2.97
N SER A 522 0.39 26.30 -4.17
CA SER A 522 -0.22 27.60 -4.50
C SER A 522 -0.99 27.56 -5.81
N THR A 523 -1.96 28.47 -5.96
CA THR A 523 -2.88 28.51 -7.11
C THR A 523 -2.95 29.90 -7.74
N ASN A 524 -3.22 29.96 -9.04
CA ASN A 524 -3.52 31.23 -9.76
C ASN A 524 -5.04 31.52 -9.88
N PHE A 525 -5.83 30.86 -9.04
CA PHE A 525 -7.29 30.95 -8.93
C PHE A 525 -7.71 30.82 -7.46
N VAL A 526 -8.91 31.30 -7.12
CA VAL A 526 -9.45 31.21 -5.75
C VAL A 526 -10.23 29.93 -5.56
N ILE A 527 -9.87 29.16 -4.53
CA ILE A 527 -10.69 28.06 -3.99
C ILE A 527 -11.78 28.70 -3.11
N SER A 528 -13.03 28.61 -3.55
CA SER A 528 -14.16 29.20 -2.85
C SER A 528 -14.47 28.43 -1.56
N HIS A 529 -14.15 29.02 -0.40
CA HIS A 529 -14.44 28.45 0.92
C HIS A 529 -15.93 28.18 1.19
N ASN A 530 -16.85 28.72 0.38
CA ASN A 530 -18.29 28.43 0.48
C ASN A 530 -18.68 27.14 -0.24
N ASP A 531 -17.95 26.78 -1.29
CA ASP A 531 -18.16 25.55 -2.07
C ASP A 531 -17.39 24.36 -1.47
N VAL A 532 -16.41 24.64 -0.59
CA VAL A 532 -15.81 23.66 0.30
C VAL A 532 -16.77 23.29 1.44
N ILE A 533 -17.48 22.19 1.22
CA ILE A 533 -18.26 21.48 2.23
C ILE A 533 -17.47 20.24 2.67
N LEU A 534 -16.84 20.37 3.83
CA LEU A 534 -16.21 19.28 4.55
C LEU A 534 -17.13 18.95 5.74
N ASN A 535 -17.48 17.68 5.88
CA ASN A 535 -18.17 17.21 7.07
C ASN A 535 -17.11 17.00 8.15
N GLU A 536 -17.25 17.72 9.26
CA GLU A 536 -16.41 17.54 10.43
C GLU A 536 -16.61 16.14 11.02
N SER A 537 -15.56 15.61 11.60
CA SER A 537 -15.51 14.30 12.27
C SER A 537 -14.72 14.43 13.57
N GLU A 538 -14.64 13.36 14.37
CA GLU A 538 -13.76 13.32 15.57
C GLU A 538 -12.26 13.48 15.25
N PHE A 539 -11.89 13.47 13.95
CA PHE A 539 -10.52 13.57 13.46
C PHE A 539 -10.26 14.74 12.51
N ILE A 540 -11.30 15.43 12.00
CA ILE A 540 -11.16 16.61 11.13
C ILE A 540 -12.14 17.70 11.58
N SER A 541 -11.62 18.87 11.97
CA SER A 541 -12.41 20.09 12.15
C SER A 541 -12.02 21.15 11.11
N VAL A 542 -12.93 22.08 10.80
CA VAL A 542 -12.74 23.06 9.71
C VAL A 542 -13.08 24.47 10.16
N LYS A 543 -12.04 25.26 10.44
CA LYS A 543 -12.18 26.64 10.91
C LYS A 543 -12.13 27.61 9.73
N LYS A 544 -13.28 28.15 9.35
CA LYS A 544 -13.37 29.20 8.32
C LYS A 544 -12.92 30.54 8.90
N ASN A 545 -12.05 31.24 8.18
CA ASN A 545 -11.57 32.58 8.51
C ASN A 545 -11.85 33.54 7.34
N TRP A 546 -11.50 34.83 7.46
CA TRP A 546 -11.87 35.83 6.44
C TRP A 546 -11.01 35.81 5.16
N ARG A 547 -9.92 35.03 5.15
CA ARG A 547 -9.04 34.80 4.00
C ARG A 547 -9.20 33.40 3.41
N GLY A 548 -9.64 32.43 4.18
CA GLY A 548 -9.95 31.09 3.70
C GLY A 548 -10.37 30.17 4.83
N PHE A 549 -9.66 29.06 5.04
CA PHE A 549 -10.02 28.08 6.06
C PHE A 549 -8.85 27.19 6.46
N ASP A 550 -8.86 26.77 7.72
CA ASP A 550 -7.95 25.81 8.30
C ASP A 550 -8.64 24.44 8.39
N VAL A 551 -7.96 23.37 7.96
CA VAL A 551 -8.36 21.99 8.17
C VAL A 551 -7.41 21.38 9.20
N ILE A 552 -7.97 20.97 10.33
CA ILE A 552 -7.21 20.51 11.51
C ILE A 552 -7.40 19.01 11.64
N PHE A 553 -6.31 18.24 11.63
CA PHE A 553 -6.34 16.80 11.90
C PHE A 553 -5.89 16.51 13.33
N ALA A 554 -6.82 16.67 14.29
CA ALA A 554 -6.72 16.21 15.67
C ALA A 554 -8.04 16.40 16.44
N ASN A 555 -8.07 15.83 17.64
CA ASN A 555 -9.08 16.02 18.66
C ASN A 555 -8.87 17.39 19.32
N GLU A 556 -9.92 17.99 19.90
CA GLU A 556 -9.86 19.22 20.69
C GLU A 556 -8.71 19.22 21.73
N LYS A 557 -8.37 18.03 22.27
CA LYS A 557 -7.26 17.81 23.20
C LYS A 557 -5.90 18.30 22.70
N TYR A 558 -5.61 18.20 21.39
CA TYR A 558 -4.29 18.48 20.82
C TYR A 558 -4.30 19.55 19.73
N GLU A 559 -5.33 20.39 19.71
CA GLU A 559 -5.54 21.33 18.60
C GLU A 559 -4.28 22.14 18.27
N ASP A 560 -3.62 22.75 19.26
CA ASP A 560 -2.40 23.56 19.08
C ASP A 560 -1.16 22.79 18.54
N GLN A 561 -1.13 21.46 18.70
CA GLN A 561 -0.01 20.56 18.36
C GLN A 561 -0.26 19.68 17.12
N SER A 562 -1.44 19.81 16.52
CA SER A 562 -1.96 18.93 15.46
C SER A 562 -1.31 19.13 14.08
N ILE A 563 -1.67 18.25 13.13
CA ILE A 563 -1.39 18.44 11.71
C ILE A 563 -2.41 19.46 11.17
N PHE A 564 -1.95 20.61 10.64
CA PHE A 564 -2.83 21.59 10.00
C PHE A 564 -2.54 21.76 8.51
N LEU A 565 -3.61 21.93 7.73
CA LEU A 565 -3.60 22.59 6.43
C LEU A 565 -4.26 23.96 6.60
N SER A 566 -3.51 25.04 6.41
CA SER A 566 -4.05 26.41 6.32
C SER A 566 -4.19 26.80 4.86
N ILE A 567 -5.38 27.25 4.44
CA ILE A 567 -5.65 27.75 3.10
C ILE A 567 -5.96 29.24 3.17
N ASP A 568 -5.02 30.07 2.73
CA ASP A 568 -5.12 31.54 2.71
C ASP A 568 -5.32 32.01 1.26
N CYS A 569 -6.48 32.59 0.94
CA CYS A 569 -6.79 33.11 -0.39
C CYS A 569 -6.78 34.65 -0.41
N VAL A 570 -6.00 35.23 -1.31
CA VAL A 570 -5.82 36.69 -1.45
C VAL A 570 -5.92 37.09 -2.92
N LEU A 571 -6.78 38.07 -3.20
CA LEU A 571 -7.11 38.58 -4.54
C LEU A 571 -7.64 37.47 -5.45
N ASN A 572 -6.76 36.83 -6.23
CA ASN A 572 -7.07 35.80 -7.22
C ASN A 572 -6.32 34.47 -6.98
N ASN A 573 -5.54 34.37 -5.90
CA ASN A 573 -4.66 33.23 -5.63
C ASN A 573 -5.00 32.62 -4.27
N CYS A 574 -4.66 31.34 -4.06
CA CYS A 574 -4.61 30.73 -2.74
C CYS A 574 -3.24 30.13 -2.47
N GLU A 575 -2.86 30.12 -1.19
CA GLU A 575 -1.67 29.48 -0.66
C GLU A 575 -2.10 28.45 0.39
N LEU A 576 -1.70 27.20 0.19
CA LEU A 576 -1.96 26.06 1.05
C LEU A 576 -0.65 25.77 1.77
N THR A 577 -0.59 26.08 3.06
CA THR A 577 0.58 25.87 3.90
C THR A 577 0.31 24.77 4.93
N PHE A 578 1.33 23.98 5.22
CA PHE A 578 1.23 22.88 6.18
C PHE A 578 1.92 23.26 7.49
N LYS A 579 1.19 23.25 8.60
CA LYS A 579 1.81 23.34 9.93
C LYS A 579 2.04 21.92 10.43
N GLN A 580 3.31 21.63 10.70
CA GLN A 580 3.73 20.32 11.18
C GLN A 580 3.31 20.09 12.63
N PRO A 581 3.02 18.83 13.01
CA PRO A 581 2.84 18.46 14.40
C PRO A 581 4.11 18.71 15.21
N SER A 582 3.99 18.85 16.53
CA SER A 582 5.15 18.77 17.42
C SER A 582 5.71 17.35 17.46
N ASP A 583 6.95 17.20 17.93
CA ASP A 583 7.54 15.88 18.18
C ASP A 583 6.65 15.04 19.13
N ASP A 584 6.81 13.72 19.07
CA ASP A 584 6.09 12.66 19.82
C ASP A 584 4.58 12.49 19.55
N ILE A 585 3.84 13.52 19.12
CA ILE A 585 2.36 13.44 19.03
C ILE A 585 1.85 12.35 18.07
N PHE A 586 2.62 11.95 17.04
CA PHE A 586 2.13 10.97 16.07
C PHE A 586 1.92 9.57 16.67
N SER A 587 2.66 9.21 17.72
CA SER A 587 2.40 7.98 18.48
C SER A 587 1.12 8.09 19.31
N GLU A 588 0.82 9.26 19.89
CA GLU A 588 -0.47 9.50 20.54
C GLU A 588 -1.64 9.49 19.53
N LEU A 589 -1.48 10.10 18.36
CA LEU A 589 -2.47 10.08 17.27
C LEU A 589 -2.79 8.66 16.80
N ARG A 590 -1.82 7.74 16.79
CA ARG A 590 -2.05 6.32 16.43
C ARG A 590 -2.93 5.58 17.42
N GLU A 591 -2.71 5.78 18.72
CA GLU A 591 -3.53 5.19 19.78
C GLU A 591 -4.91 5.86 19.86
N ASP A 592 -4.97 7.17 19.68
CA ASP A 592 -6.24 7.90 19.71
C ASP A 592 -7.12 7.62 18.49
N TYR A 593 -6.52 7.55 17.29
CA TYR A 593 -7.17 7.22 16.02
C TYR A 593 -6.95 5.79 15.53
N TYR A 594 -6.73 4.85 16.45
CA TYR A 594 -6.96 3.45 16.18
C TYR A 594 -8.43 3.24 15.74
N PRO A 595 -8.73 2.41 14.72
CA PRO A 595 -7.84 1.58 13.90
C PRO A 595 -7.34 2.29 12.62
N TYR A 596 -7.66 3.57 12.40
CA TYR A 596 -7.47 4.23 11.09
C TYR A 596 -6.00 4.46 10.71
N LEU A 597 -5.14 4.77 11.69
CA LEU A 597 -3.69 4.97 11.46
C LEU A 597 -2.85 3.73 11.74
N PHE A 598 -3.33 2.80 12.56
CA PHE A 598 -2.65 1.56 12.88
C PHE A 598 -3.65 0.47 13.30
N PRO A 599 -4.25 -0.28 12.35
CA PRO A 599 -5.29 -1.28 12.63
C PRO A 599 -4.75 -2.62 13.15
N GLU A 600 -3.50 -2.68 13.64
CA GLU A 600 -2.93 -3.89 14.25
C GLU A 600 -3.46 -4.06 15.67
N ILE A 601 -3.90 -5.25 16.04
CA ILE A 601 -4.50 -5.49 17.35
C ILE A 601 -3.40 -5.51 18.43
N THR A 602 -3.46 -4.52 19.32
CA THR A 602 -2.53 -4.31 20.44
C THR A 602 -3.14 -4.76 21.78
N ASP A 603 -2.30 -4.93 22.81
CA ASP A 603 -2.68 -5.34 24.17
C ASP A 603 -3.29 -4.19 24.99
N ARG A 604 -4.32 -3.53 24.46
CA ARG A 604 -5.05 -2.44 25.14
C ARG A 604 -6.01 -3.00 26.19
N ILE A 605 -6.28 -2.20 27.22
CA ILE A 605 -7.12 -2.60 28.36
C ILE A 605 -8.52 -2.96 27.87
N MET A 606 -8.97 -4.18 28.15
CA MET A 606 -10.32 -4.61 27.82
C MET A 606 -11.36 -3.88 28.67
N ASP A 607 -12.44 -3.43 28.04
CA ASP A 607 -13.64 -2.96 28.73
C ASP A 607 -14.68 -4.09 28.89
N ASN A 608 -15.33 -4.12 30.06
CA ASN A 608 -16.32 -5.13 30.40
C ASN A 608 -17.70 -4.87 29.80
N ILE A 609 -18.04 -3.67 29.37
CA ILE A 609 -19.33 -3.40 28.72
C ILE A 609 -19.23 -3.85 27.26
N GLU A 610 -18.23 -3.34 26.55
CA GLU A 610 -17.99 -3.57 25.13
C GLU A 610 -17.60 -5.01 24.80
N SER A 611 -16.74 -5.65 25.61
CA SER A 611 -16.30 -7.04 25.35
C SER A 611 -17.50 -8.00 25.29
N VAL A 612 -17.57 -8.83 24.24
CA VAL A 612 -18.75 -9.66 23.95
C VAL A 612 -18.49 -11.11 24.33
N PHE A 613 -19.33 -11.68 25.20
CA PHE A 613 -19.38 -13.11 25.48
C PHE A 613 -20.78 -13.64 25.16
N TYR A 614 -20.89 -14.67 24.32
CA TYR A 614 -22.17 -15.26 23.97
C TYR A 614 -22.06 -16.75 23.61
N ALA A 615 -23.11 -17.51 23.91
CA ALA A 615 -23.27 -18.86 23.38
C ALA A 615 -23.66 -18.80 21.89
N HIS A 616 -22.83 -19.34 21.00
CA HIS A 616 -23.13 -19.52 19.58
C HIS A 616 -24.36 -20.41 19.41
N ASN A 617 -24.48 -21.51 20.17
CA ASN A 617 -25.68 -22.35 20.21
C ASN A 617 -26.20 -22.55 21.65
N ARG A 618 -27.24 -21.81 22.05
CA ARG A 618 -27.83 -21.89 23.41
C ARG A 618 -28.42 -23.26 23.80
N TYR A 619 -28.61 -24.15 22.83
CA TYR A 619 -29.15 -25.50 23.03
C TYR A 619 -28.22 -26.55 22.42
N ALA A 620 -27.94 -27.60 23.17
CA ALA A 620 -27.19 -28.78 22.73
C ALA A 620 -27.89 -30.07 23.17
N VAL A 621 -27.51 -31.22 22.63
CA VAL A 621 -28.00 -32.53 23.09
C VAL A 621 -26.91 -33.25 23.86
N VAL A 622 -27.24 -33.76 25.05
CA VAL A 622 -26.28 -34.46 25.92
C VAL A 622 -25.54 -35.58 25.20
N GLY A 623 -24.22 -35.67 25.40
CA GLY A 623 -23.35 -36.68 24.79
C GLY A 623 -23.34 -36.70 23.25
N LYS A 624 -23.71 -35.60 22.57
CA LYS A 624 -23.73 -35.52 21.10
C LYS A 624 -23.04 -34.32 20.48
N ASN A 625 -23.18 -33.14 21.08
CA ASN A 625 -22.57 -31.92 20.56
C ASN A 625 -22.30 -30.92 21.68
N PRO A 626 -21.24 -30.11 21.58
CA PRO A 626 -20.97 -29.06 22.54
C PRO A 626 -21.97 -27.90 22.41
N VAL A 627 -22.00 -27.09 23.46
CA VAL A 627 -22.34 -25.67 23.37
C VAL A 627 -21.05 -24.91 23.11
N ARG A 628 -20.95 -24.24 21.96
CA ARG A 628 -19.85 -23.32 21.68
C ARG A 628 -20.16 -21.93 22.20
N PHE A 629 -19.22 -21.35 22.92
CA PHE A 629 -19.17 -19.95 23.30
C PHE A 629 -18.13 -19.22 22.46
N VAL A 630 -18.34 -17.91 22.30
CA VAL A 630 -17.41 -17.00 21.64
C VAL A 630 -17.19 -15.83 22.58
N PHE A 631 -15.94 -15.62 22.99
CA PHE A 631 -15.49 -14.39 23.63
C PHE A 631 -14.76 -13.52 22.61
N ILE A 632 -15.12 -12.24 22.54
CA ILE A 632 -14.47 -11.23 21.72
C ILE A 632 -14.06 -10.10 22.66
N PRO A 633 -12.77 -10.02 23.04
CA PRO A 633 -12.24 -8.92 23.83
C PRO A 633 -12.33 -7.61 23.05
N LYS A 634 -12.73 -6.54 23.72
CA LYS A 634 -12.77 -5.18 23.17
C LYS A 634 -12.27 -4.15 24.17
N ASP A 635 -11.71 -3.07 23.65
CA ASP A 635 -11.37 -1.86 24.41
C ASP A 635 -12.63 -1.00 24.73
N ASP A 636 -12.42 0.12 25.42
CA ASP A 636 -13.45 1.11 25.78
C ASP A 636 -14.03 1.88 24.57
N LYS A 637 -13.33 1.88 23.44
CA LYS A 637 -13.79 2.39 22.14
C LYS A 637 -14.58 1.34 21.34
N GLY A 638 -14.73 0.12 21.87
CA GLY A 638 -15.48 -0.97 21.24
C GLY A 638 -14.73 -1.69 20.12
N PHE A 639 -13.42 -1.52 19.98
CA PHE A 639 -12.60 -2.24 19.01
C PHE A 639 -11.97 -3.50 19.58
N ALA A 640 -11.63 -4.47 18.71
CA ALA A 640 -10.92 -5.68 19.12
C ALA A 640 -9.55 -5.35 19.76
N THR A 641 -9.26 -6.02 20.87
CA THR A 641 -8.00 -5.94 21.60
C THR A 641 -7.49 -7.34 21.93
N ASN A 642 -6.28 -7.46 22.47
CA ASN A 642 -5.70 -8.73 22.90
C ASN A 642 -5.63 -8.83 24.44
N TYR A 643 -5.41 -10.04 24.97
CA TYR A 643 -5.26 -10.27 26.41
C TYR A 643 -4.36 -11.46 26.73
N GLU A 644 -3.48 -11.33 27.73
CA GLU A 644 -2.48 -12.36 28.08
C GLU A 644 -2.99 -13.45 29.03
N SER A 645 -3.89 -13.11 29.96
CA SER A 645 -4.30 -14.02 31.03
C SER A 645 -5.26 -15.09 30.52
N ASN A 646 -4.94 -16.36 30.73
CA ASN A 646 -5.89 -17.46 30.50
C ASN A 646 -7.19 -17.21 31.28
N PRO A 647 -8.37 -17.37 30.65
CA PRO A 647 -9.65 -17.11 31.31
C PRO A 647 -9.96 -18.18 32.36
N GLU A 648 -10.53 -17.77 33.48
CA GLU A 648 -11.17 -18.68 34.44
C GLU A 648 -12.61 -18.93 33.97
N ILE A 649 -12.99 -20.21 33.91
CA ILE A 649 -14.29 -20.66 33.39
C ILE A 649 -15.00 -21.44 34.50
N ILE A 650 -16.09 -20.88 35.01
CA ILE A 650 -16.91 -21.50 36.06
C ILE A 650 -18.22 -21.98 35.42
N VAL A 651 -18.51 -23.28 35.54
CA VAL A 651 -19.72 -23.91 34.99
C VAL A 651 -20.55 -24.47 36.15
N THR A 652 -21.81 -24.04 36.25
CA THR A 652 -22.74 -24.51 37.29
C THR A 652 -23.96 -25.19 36.64
N PRO A 653 -24.25 -26.47 36.94
CA PRO A 653 -23.51 -27.37 37.83
C PRO A 653 -22.16 -27.87 37.24
N GLU A 654 -21.21 -28.21 38.12
CA GLU A 654 -19.88 -28.72 37.79
C GLU A 654 -19.91 -30.17 37.27
N THR A 655 -20.39 -30.39 36.04
CA THR A 655 -20.49 -31.74 35.43
C THR A 655 -20.20 -31.74 33.93
N THR A 656 -19.17 -31.01 33.48
CA THR A 656 -18.90 -30.77 32.05
C THR A 656 -17.45 -30.91 31.67
N GLU A 657 -17.18 -31.48 30.49
CA GLU A 657 -15.90 -31.35 29.81
C GLU A 657 -15.83 -29.97 29.17
N ILE A 658 -14.68 -29.30 29.33
CA ILE A 658 -14.42 -27.91 28.93
C ILE A 658 -13.22 -27.93 27.98
N ASP A 659 -13.41 -27.49 26.75
CA ASP A 659 -12.37 -27.34 25.74
C ASP A 659 -12.20 -25.85 25.40
N LEU A 660 -11.05 -25.28 25.75
CA LEU A 660 -10.71 -23.90 25.46
C LEU A 660 -9.78 -23.88 24.25
N HIS A 661 -10.28 -23.39 23.13
CA HIS A 661 -9.52 -23.30 21.89
C HIS A 661 -8.43 -22.22 21.98
N GLU A 662 -7.38 -22.39 21.19
CA GLU A 662 -6.35 -21.36 21.01
C GLU A 662 -6.97 -20.02 20.59
N LYS A 663 -6.51 -18.96 21.26
CA LYS A 663 -6.89 -17.57 21.00
C LYS A 663 -6.53 -17.23 19.55
N GLN A 664 -7.50 -16.74 18.81
CA GLN A 664 -7.32 -16.31 17.43
C GLN A 664 -6.49 -15.03 17.37
N ALA A 665 -5.90 -14.78 16.20
CA ALA A 665 -5.22 -13.54 15.82
C ALA A 665 -5.89 -12.25 16.33
N ASN A 666 -7.22 -12.17 16.26
CA ASN A 666 -7.99 -10.99 16.66
C ASN A 666 -8.44 -10.98 18.14
N GLY A 667 -7.74 -11.72 19.01
CA GLY A 667 -8.11 -11.91 20.41
C GLY A 667 -9.33 -12.82 20.64
N THR A 668 -10.10 -13.17 19.61
CA THR A 668 -11.31 -14.01 19.75
C THR A 668 -10.94 -15.36 20.34
N THR A 669 -11.71 -15.81 21.33
CA THR A 669 -11.49 -17.09 22.00
C THR A 669 -12.76 -17.93 21.91
N PHE A 670 -12.61 -19.20 21.51
CA PHE A 670 -13.71 -20.16 21.45
C PHE A 670 -13.65 -21.12 22.63
N LEU A 671 -14.80 -21.43 23.19
CA LEU A 671 -14.95 -22.31 24.35
C LEU A 671 -16.07 -23.30 24.07
N ASP A 672 -15.74 -24.58 23.98
CA ASP A 672 -16.70 -25.66 23.83
C ASP A 672 -16.95 -26.33 25.19
N ILE A 673 -18.23 -26.45 25.56
CA ILE A 673 -18.66 -27.14 26.78
C ILE A 673 -19.50 -28.34 26.38
N ASN A 674 -19.17 -29.51 26.90
CA ASN A 674 -19.89 -30.77 26.69
C ASN A 674 -20.49 -31.27 28.02
N SER A 675 -21.68 -31.88 27.97
CA SER A 675 -22.31 -32.50 29.14
C SER A 675 -23.06 -33.77 28.78
N ASP A 676 -23.02 -34.75 29.68
CA ASP A 676 -23.88 -35.94 29.66
C ASP A 676 -25.15 -35.78 30.52
N VAL A 677 -25.24 -34.70 31.31
CA VAL A 677 -26.32 -34.45 32.26
C VAL A 677 -27.28 -33.40 31.72
N VAL A 678 -28.55 -33.77 31.57
CA VAL A 678 -29.62 -32.90 31.10
C VAL A 678 -29.86 -31.80 32.13
N GLY A 679 -29.90 -30.54 31.68
CA GLY A 679 -30.08 -29.41 32.60
C GLY A 679 -29.90 -28.03 31.97
N LYS A 680 -30.21 -27.02 32.79
CA LYS A 680 -29.84 -25.62 32.58
C LYS A 680 -28.48 -25.40 33.23
N TYR A 681 -27.56 -24.76 32.50
CA TYR A 681 -26.22 -24.43 32.98
C TYR A 681 -26.03 -22.91 32.94
N GLU A 682 -25.38 -22.38 33.96
CA GLU A 682 -24.78 -21.05 33.94
C GLU A 682 -23.29 -21.20 33.68
N VAL A 683 -22.78 -20.45 32.70
CA VAL A 683 -21.37 -20.43 32.32
C VAL A 683 -20.86 -19.02 32.54
N GLN A 684 -19.87 -18.89 33.42
CA GLN A 684 -19.21 -17.65 33.76
C GLN A 684 -17.80 -17.66 33.20
N PHE A 685 -17.43 -16.58 32.48
CA PHE A 685 -16.14 -16.38 31.84
C PHE A 685 -15.48 -15.15 32.46
N ILE A 686 -14.31 -15.35 33.06
CA ILE A 686 -13.61 -14.35 33.86
C ILE A 686 -12.21 -14.14 33.27
N VAL A 687 -11.79 -12.87 33.11
CA VAL A 687 -10.44 -12.53 32.64
C VAL A 687 -9.86 -11.46 33.57
N GLY A 688 -9.03 -11.90 34.51
CA GLY A 688 -8.54 -11.07 35.61
C GLY A 688 -9.68 -10.39 36.38
N ASP A 689 -9.44 -9.17 36.83
CA ASP A 689 -10.46 -8.30 37.44
C ASP A 689 -11.28 -7.51 36.40
N LEU A 690 -10.91 -7.58 35.11
CA LEU A 690 -11.50 -6.75 34.05
C LEU A 690 -12.81 -7.34 33.50
N ILE A 691 -12.83 -8.62 33.17
CA ILE A 691 -13.98 -9.26 32.51
C ILE A 691 -14.67 -10.21 33.47
N ASN A 692 -16.00 -10.09 33.57
CA ASN A 692 -16.84 -11.06 34.26
C ASN A 692 -18.19 -11.16 33.54
N LYS A 693 -18.31 -12.14 32.64
CA LYS A 693 -19.47 -12.34 31.78
C LYS A 693 -20.18 -13.65 32.13
N LYS A 694 -21.50 -13.66 32.04
CA LYS A 694 -22.34 -14.83 32.33
C LYS A 694 -23.35 -15.08 31.22
N GLU A 695 -23.45 -16.33 30.78
CA GLU A 695 -24.46 -16.79 29.83
C GLU A 695 -25.15 -18.06 30.33
N THR A 696 -26.39 -18.26 29.89
CA THR A 696 -27.21 -19.42 30.26
C THR A 696 -27.46 -20.29 29.05
N VAL A 697 -27.21 -21.60 29.20
CA VAL A 697 -27.36 -22.59 28.12
C VAL A 697 -28.05 -23.86 28.61
N TYR A 698 -28.50 -24.69 27.67
CA TYR A 698 -29.38 -25.82 27.97
C TYR A 698 -28.91 -27.09 27.25
N PHE A 699 -28.64 -28.14 28.03
CA PHE A 699 -28.37 -29.47 27.52
C PHE A 699 -29.65 -30.30 27.56
N ALA A 700 -30.13 -30.66 26.37
CA ALA A 700 -31.37 -31.37 26.15
C ALA A 700 -31.19 -32.89 26.14
N PRO A 701 -32.21 -33.67 26.54
CA PRO A 701 -32.22 -35.12 26.40
C PRO A 701 -32.24 -35.53 24.93
N ASP A 702 -31.61 -36.65 24.60
CA ASP A 702 -31.69 -37.25 23.27
C ASP A 702 -33.06 -37.90 23.00
N CYS A 703 -34.08 -37.09 22.69
CA CYS A 703 -35.45 -37.59 22.52
C CYS A 703 -35.63 -38.58 21.35
N LYS A 704 -34.67 -38.69 20.42
CA LYS A 704 -34.67 -39.76 19.42
C LYS A 704 -34.53 -41.14 20.05
N ASN A 705 -33.72 -41.26 21.10
CA ASN A 705 -33.41 -42.51 21.77
C ASN A 705 -34.07 -42.65 23.15
N LYS A 706 -34.47 -41.54 23.79
CA LYS A 706 -35.09 -41.48 25.12
C LYS A 706 -36.54 -40.94 25.07
N LEU A 707 -37.34 -41.42 24.12
CA LEU A 707 -38.70 -40.90 23.85
C LEU A 707 -39.62 -40.88 25.09
N GLY A 708 -39.58 -41.93 25.91
CA GLY A 708 -40.40 -42.03 27.13
C GLY A 708 -40.01 -41.02 28.23
N TYR A 709 -38.72 -40.70 28.33
CA TYR A 709 -38.24 -39.62 29.21
C TYR A 709 -38.79 -38.28 28.72
N CYS A 710 -38.65 -37.99 27.42
CA CYS A 710 -39.13 -36.74 26.85
C CYS A 710 -40.66 -36.52 27.01
N MET A 711 -41.47 -37.57 26.88
CA MET A 711 -42.92 -37.46 27.16
C MET A 711 -43.25 -37.05 28.60
N LEU A 712 -42.41 -37.40 29.57
CA LEU A 712 -42.58 -37.02 30.98
C LEU A 712 -41.91 -35.67 31.33
N HIS A 713 -40.95 -35.23 30.51
CA HIS A 713 -40.17 -34.00 30.69
C HIS A 713 -40.44 -33.01 29.53
N PRO A 714 -41.61 -32.35 29.48
CA PRO A 714 -42.00 -31.53 28.33
C PRO A 714 -41.14 -30.28 28.14
N ILE A 715 -40.62 -29.67 29.22
CA ILE A 715 -39.74 -28.49 29.15
C ILE A 715 -38.41 -28.86 28.47
N GLU A 716 -37.79 -29.96 28.91
CA GLU A 716 -36.53 -30.46 28.37
C GLU A 716 -36.69 -30.95 26.92
N SER A 717 -37.88 -31.46 26.57
CA SER A 717 -38.23 -31.80 25.19
C SER A 717 -38.32 -30.58 24.27
N ILE A 718 -38.75 -29.42 24.78
CA ILE A 718 -38.69 -28.17 24.02
C ILE A 718 -37.23 -27.81 23.72
N TRP A 719 -36.29 -27.99 24.65
CA TRP A 719 -34.86 -27.77 24.41
C TRP A 719 -34.30 -28.65 23.28
N TYR A 720 -34.73 -29.92 23.21
CA TYR A 720 -34.35 -30.83 22.11
C TYR A 720 -34.95 -30.38 20.76
N LEU A 721 -36.19 -29.89 20.75
CA LEU A 721 -36.76 -29.28 19.54
C LEU A 721 -35.99 -28.02 19.14
N SER A 722 -35.65 -27.15 20.10
CA SER A 722 -34.87 -25.92 19.87
C SER A 722 -33.48 -26.20 19.28
N SER A 723 -32.73 -27.21 19.77
CA SER A 723 -31.44 -27.58 19.18
C SER A 723 -31.58 -28.10 17.75
N MET A 724 -32.62 -28.90 17.47
CA MET A 724 -32.93 -29.40 16.12
C MET A 724 -33.37 -28.28 15.15
N PHE A 725 -34.12 -27.29 15.61
CA PHE A 725 -34.49 -26.11 14.81
C PHE A 725 -33.27 -25.21 14.54
N TYR A 726 -32.43 -24.97 15.54
CA TYR A 726 -31.20 -24.19 15.39
C TYR A 726 -30.25 -24.83 14.36
N THR A 727 -30.09 -26.17 14.43
CA THR A 727 -29.28 -26.93 13.47
C THR A 727 -29.80 -26.85 12.04
N LYS A 728 -31.13 -26.77 11.83
CA LYS A 728 -31.72 -26.62 10.48
C LYS A 728 -31.55 -25.23 9.88
N LEU A 729 -31.56 -24.19 10.70
CA LEU A 729 -31.32 -22.80 10.27
C LEU A 729 -29.85 -22.54 9.88
N ARG A 730 -28.93 -23.43 10.26
CA ARG A 730 -27.50 -23.37 9.88
C ARG A 730 -27.19 -23.95 8.49
N ASN A 731 -28.14 -24.66 7.88
CA ASN A 731 -28.01 -25.30 6.55
C ASN A 731 -28.82 -24.56 5.46
N PHE A 732 -29.15 -23.29 5.71
CA PHE A 732 -29.78 -22.33 4.78
C PHE A 732 -29.03 -21.00 4.86
#